data_AF-A0A7R8WCC1-F1
#
_entry.id   AF-A0A7R8WCC1-F1
#
_cell.length_a   1.000
_cell.length_b   1.000
_cell.length_c   1.000
_cell.angle_alpha   90.00
_cell.angle_beta   90.00
_cell.angle_gamma   90.00
#
_symmetry.space_group_name_H-M   'P 1'
#
loop_
_entity.id
_entity.type
_entity.pdbx_description
1 polymer ?
#
loop_
_entity_poly.entity_id
_entity_poly.type
_entity_poly.pdbx_seq_one_letter_code
_entity_poly.pdbx_strand_id
1 'polypeptide(L)'
;MAGNWFCPAVGCERRWYEHSSFVCVCDDSRCDQIGDVAVPELGGYLAVTSSKAEFRFHQETGRFTDQPNGLRNVYRLQKNVTYQSILGFGGAFTDAAGMGVTSLGEQAQEHLLRSYFSSEGIEYNIGRVPIAGCDFSTRPYSYCDTPGDVNLTTFSLAEEDSLFKIPLIQRSLTLNPDLWLFASPWAPPPWMKSNGEFNGAGFLLPQFWQPWAEYFIKYKKQKPGDFLHSVEARKSVFVSRFLAAYEAVGLRMWGLTAQNEPSAGNIPFYEWNCLGWNATTQRDWIRDHLGPTLAREGFGEIKLMIVDDNRLQLPAFPETVLSDPEAAQYISGIGVHWYSDWLIPPEVLSRTHDLLPQYFLLYTEACEGAGLLQADVELGSWERAETYAMNIIQDLLHWVTGWVDWNLALDTEGGPNWANNFVDSPIIVNATAGEFYKQPMFYAMGHFSKFLPRGSVHIGLEGLDVSDDLDVVAFNTPDGNVVLELLNRFKAGSEDGFGGRSLALALSQVPEVVQTEEWAPAASSVELLRKMDQGMSQHQLAKLFGVSQATVSGMKRNRSKLLAAYESNANPTRKRQRQGQQPKLEEELFKWISETRATTSTLIIEKAKAIAAAFAAETGDEVTCNFSEGWLRGFKNRYNISARIKTDWDFDD
;
A
#
# COMPACT_ATOMS: atom_id res chain seq x y z
N MET A 1 -31.38 18.04 -25.82
CA MET A 1 -31.25 16.63 -26.24
C MET A 1 -29.76 16.40 -26.49
N ALA A 2 -29.01 16.07 -25.44
CA ALA A 2 -27.62 15.65 -25.56
C ALA A 2 -27.65 14.12 -25.71
N GLY A 3 -27.31 13.63 -26.90
CA GLY A 3 -27.21 12.19 -27.13
C GLY A 3 -25.93 11.68 -26.48
N ASN A 4 -26.05 10.74 -25.55
CA ASN A 4 -24.94 9.89 -25.13
C ASN A 4 -24.50 9.08 -26.35
N TRP A 5 -23.46 9.56 -27.04
CA TRP A 5 -22.68 8.74 -27.95
C TRP A 5 -21.73 7.90 -27.08
N PHE A 6 -22.14 6.68 -26.77
CA PHE A 6 -21.20 5.65 -26.30
C PHE A 6 -20.32 5.29 -27.51
N CYS A 7 -19.09 5.80 -27.56
CA CYS A 7 -18.06 5.21 -28.40
C CYS A 7 -17.75 3.81 -27.81
N PRO A 8 -17.75 2.73 -28.62
CA PRO A 8 -17.28 1.44 -28.13
C PRO A 8 -15.81 1.56 -27.69
N ALA A 9 -15.46 0.96 -26.55
CA ALA A 9 -14.10 1.00 -26.03
C ALA A 9 -13.09 0.53 -27.09
N VAL A 10 -12.08 1.35 -27.35
CA VAL A 10 -11.00 1.02 -28.29
C VAL A 10 -10.11 -0.03 -27.62
N GLY A 11 -9.97 -1.19 -28.26
CA GLY A 11 -9.11 -2.26 -27.76
C GLY A 11 -7.61 -2.02 -28.00
N CYS A 12 -6.79 -2.68 -27.19
CA CYS A 12 -5.32 -2.67 -27.28
C CYS A 12 -4.80 -2.98 -28.70
N GLU A 13 -3.96 -2.08 -29.24
CA GLU A 13 -3.13 -2.37 -30.41
C GLU A 13 -1.90 -3.18 -29.99
N ARG A 14 -1.98 -4.50 -30.11
CA ARG A 14 -0.89 -5.37 -29.63
C ARG A 14 0.34 -5.26 -30.53
N ARG A 15 1.50 -5.00 -29.93
CA ARG A 15 2.80 -5.12 -30.60
C ARG A 15 3.78 -5.93 -29.75
N TRP A 16 4.47 -6.87 -30.40
CA TRP A 16 5.41 -7.80 -29.77
C TRP A 16 6.84 -7.38 -30.07
N TYR A 17 7.70 -7.38 -29.05
CA TYR A 17 9.12 -7.01 -29.13
C TYR A 17 10.02 -8.14 -28.63
N GLU A 18 9.67 -9.40 -28.94
CA GLU A 18 10.44 -10.60 -28.56
C GLU A 18 10.60 -10.85 -27.04
N HIS A 19 9.88 -10.09 -26.21
CA HIS A 19 9.70 -10.37 -24.79
C HIS A 19 8.49 -11.29 -24.55
N SER A 20 8.21 -11.54 -23.27
CA SER A 20 7.28 -12.58 -22.84
C SER A 20 5.80 -12.25 -23.07
N SER A 21 5.46 -11.00 -23.38
CA SER A 21 4.14 -10.50 -23.75
C SER A 21 4.25 -9.34 -24.76
N PHE A 22 3.20 -8.54 -24.87
CA PHE A 22 3.06 -7.44 -25.82
C PHE A 22 2.79 -6.12 -25.09
N VAL A 23 3.10 -5.01 -25.76
CA VAL A 23 2.65 -3.67 -25.39
C VAL A 23 1.36 -3.31 -26.12
N CYS A 24 0.62 -2.33 -25.60
CA CYS A 24 -0.45 -1.68 -26.34
C CYS A 24 0.05 -0.35 -26.89
N VAL A 25 0.00 -0.21 -28.21
CA VAL A 25 0.46 0.98 -28.92
C VAL A 25 -0.65 2.03 -28.91
N CYS A 26 -0.27 3.26 -28.61
CA CYS A 26 -1.10 4.44 -28.67
C CYS A 26 -0.38 5.55 -29.44
N ASP A 27 -1.15 6.38 -30.14
CA ASP A 27 -0.67 7.52 -30.92
C ASP A 27 -1.70 8.66 -30.91
N ASP A 28 -1.55 9.65 -31.80
CA ASP A 28 -2.48 10.78 -31.94
C ASP A 28 -3.90 10.37 -32.34
N SER A 29 -4.07 9.19 -32.95
CA SER A 29 -5.32 8.75 -33.56
C SER A 29 -6.07 7.72 -32.72
N ARG A 30 -5.37 6.91 -31.92
CA ARG A 30 -5.97 5.91 -31.06
C ARG A 30 -5.17 5.68 -29.78
N CYS A 31 -5.89 5.30 -28.73
CA CYS A 31 -5.33 4.61 -27.58
C CYS A 31 -6.38 3.71 -26.95
N ASP A 32 -5.97 2.61 -26.34
CA ASP A 32 -6.92 1.72 -25.68
C ASP A 32 -7.43 2.31 -24.36
N GLN A 33 -8.72 2.09 -24.10
CA GLN A 33 -9.43 2.60 -22.95
C GLN A 33 -10.08 1.46 -22.19
N ILE A 34 -10.14 1.59 -20.87
CA ILE A 34 -10.79 0.62 -19.98
C ILE A 34 -12.29 0.90 -19.92
N GLY A 35 -12.65 2.19 -19.98
CA GLY A 35 -14.02 2.68 -19.89
C GLY A 35 -14.60 2.56 -18.48
N ASP A 36 -15.90 2.85 -18.37
CA ASP A 36 -16.65 2.76 -17.12
C ASP A 36 -16.83 1.29 -16.68
N VAL A 37 -16.53 1.02 -15.42
CA VAL A 37 -16.69 -0.30 -14.80
C VAL A 37 -18.07 -0.39 -14.16
N ALA A 38 -18.98 -1.16 -14.77
CA ALA A 38 -20.31 -1.37 -14.21
C ALA A 38 -20.33 -2.56 -13.25
N VAL A 39 -20.63 -2.31 -11.98
CA VAL A 39 -20.82 -3.39 -11.00
C VAL A 39 -22.13 -4.14 -11.29
N PRO A 40 -22.10 -5.48 -11.43
CA PRO A 40 -23.31 -6.25 -11.71
C PRO A 40 -24.35 -6.20 -10.57
N GLU A 41 -25.60 -6.51 -10.90
CA GLU A 41 -26.69 -6.61 -9.92
C GLU A 41 -26.37 -7.60 -8.78
N LEU A 42 -27.05 -7.45 -7.64
CA LEU A 42 -26.88 -8.29 -6.46
C LEU A 42 -26.82 -9.80 -6.78
N GLY A 43 -25.76 -10.46 -6.31
CA GLY A 43 -25.50 -11.87 -6.62
C GLY A 43 -24.70 -12.10 -7.91
N GLY A 44 -24.33 -11.04 -8.63
CA GLY A 44 -23.38 -11.05 -9.73
C GLY A 44 -21.98 -10.58 -9.33
N TYR A 45 -21.00 -10.87 -10.17
CA TYR A 45 -19.65 -10.33 -10.09
C TYR A 45 -19.11 -9.97 -11.47
N LEU A 46 -18.24 -8.97 -11.53
CA LEU A 46 -17.45 -8.61 -12.69
C LEU A 46 -16.03 -9.12 -12.48
N ALA A 47 -15.56 -9.97 -13.38
CA ALA A 47 -14.18 -10.39 -13.48
C ALA A 47 -13.46 -9.48 -14.49
N VAL A 48 -12.34 -8.89 -14.11
CA VAL A 48 -11.47 -8.12 -15.00
C VAL A 48 -10.12 -8.82 -15.06
N THR A 49 -9.65 -9.17 -16.25
CA THR A 49 -8.47 -10.03 -16.42
C THR A 49 -7.45 -9.43 -17.38
N SER A 50 -6.19 -9.42 -16.97
CA SER A 50 -5.03 -9.25 -17.86
C SER A 50 -4.21 -10.54 -17.86
N SER A 51 -3.69 -10.95 -19.01
CA SER A 51 -2.91 -12.20 -19.12
C SER A 51 -1.65 -12.03 -19.95
N LYS A 52 -0.67 -12.91 -19.70
CA LYS A 52 0.59 -12.94 -20.45
C LYS A 52 0.37 -13.04 -21.95
N ALA A 53 -0.58 -13.89 -22.38
CA ALA A 53 -0.73 -14.23 -23.79
C ALA A 53 -1.72 -13.34 -24.55
N GLU A 54 -2.74 -12.79 -23.89
CA GLU A 54 -3.92 -12.30 -24.62
C GLU A 54 -4.58 -11.05 -24.04
N PHE A 55 -4.87 -11.02 -22.75
CA PHE A 55 -5.84 -10.05 -22.23
C PHE A 55 -5.19 -8.81 -21.64
N ARG A 56 -5.89 -7.68 -21.80
CA ARG A 56 -5.64 -6.39 -21.15
C ARG A 56 -7.00 -5.88 -20.70
N PHE A 57 -7.27 -5.92 -19.40
CA PHE A 57 -8.57 -5.59 -18.79
C PHE A 57 -9.78 -6.21 -19.51
N HIS A 58 -9.68 -7.48 -19.89
CA HIS A 58 -10.81 -8.22 -20.44
C HIS A 58 -11.89 -8.39 -19.36
N GLN A 59 -13.12 -8.01 -19.67
CA GLN A 59 -14.22 -7.96 -18.71
C GLN A 59 -15.21 -9.09 -18.96
N GLU A 60 -15.55 -9.84 -17.92
CA GLU A 60 -16.55 -10.91 -17.94
C GLU A 60 -17.46 -10.81 -16.72
N THR A 61 -18.77 -10.97 -16.91
CA THR A 61 -19.72 -11.00 -15.79
C THR A 61 -20.14 -12.42 -15.45
N GLY A 62 -20.19 -12.76 -14.17
CA GLY A 62 -20.70 -14.04 -13.67
C GLY A 62 -21.72 -13.88 -12.55
N ARG A 63 -22.21 -15.01 -12.00
CA ARG A 63 -23.12 -15.06 -10.86
C ARG A 63 -22.60 -16.00 -9.79
N PHE A 64 -22.79 -15.64 -8.52
CA PHE A 64 -22.44 -16.51 -7.40
C PHE A 64 -23.38 -17.72 -7.32
N THR A 65 -22.86 -18.84 -6.81
CA THR A 65 -23.59 -20.09 -6.66
C THR A 65 -23.54 -20.59 -5.21
N ASP A 66 -24.64 -21.16 -4.71
CA ASP A 66 -24.76 -21.62 -3.32
C ASP A 66 -24.09 -22.97 -3.01
N GLN A 67 -23.55 -23.66 -4.02
CA GLN A 67 -23.08 -25.06 -3.90
C GLN A 67 -21.75 -25.28 -4.63
N PRO A 68 -20.61 -24.92 -4.00
CA PRO A 68 -19.30 -25.27 -4.53
C PRO A 68 -18.93 -26.73 -4.16
N ASN A 69 -19.10 -27.68 -5.09
CA ASN A 69 -18.58 -29.05 -4.91
C ASN A 69 -17.27 -29.23 -5.68
N GLY A 70 -16.24 -29.75 -5.00
CA GLY A 70 -14.95 -30.09 -5.60
C GLY A 70 -14.04 -28.91 -5.92
N LEU A 71 -14.20 -27.76 -5.24
CA LEU A 71 -13.34 -26.60 -5.45
C LEU A 71 -11.97 -26.77 -4.78
N ARG A 72 -10.93 -26.32 -5.48
CA ARG A 72 -9.59 -25.99 -4.96
C ARG A 72 -9.44 -24.46 -4.88
N ASN A 73 -8.42 -23.96 -4.19
CA ASN A 73 -8.15 -22.51 -4.09
C ASN A 73 -9.32 -21.73 -3.48
N VAL A 74 -9.83 -22.23 -2.34
CA VAL A 74 -11.01 -21.68 -1.67
C VAL A 74 -10.61 -20.66 -0.62
N TYR A 75 -11.08 -19.43 -0.80
CA TYR A 75 -10.92 -18.32 0.15
C TYR A 75 -12.27 -17.96 0.78
N ARG A 76 -12.28 -17.75 2.11
CA ARG A 76 -13.42 -17.24 2.85
C ARG A 76 -13.19 -15.78 3.23
N LEU A 77 -14.07 -14.90 2.75
CA LEU A 77 -14.07 -13.49 3.10
C LEU A 77 -14.48 -13.25 4.56
N GLN A 78 -13.70 -12.46 5.30
CA GLN A 78 -13.93 -12.07 6.68
C GLN A 78 -14.17 -10.56 6.77
N LYS A 79 -15.35 -10.10 6.33
CA LYS A 79 -15.70 -8.66 6.29
C LYS A 79 -15.61 -7.92 7.63
N ASN A 80 -15.66 -8.64 8.75
CA ASN A 80 -15.57 -8.09 10.10
C ASN A 80 -14.13 -7.92 10.60
N VAL A 81 -13.14 -8.39 9.84
CA VAL A 81 -11.71 -8.18 10.09
C VAL A 81 -11.25 -7.12 9.10
N THR A 82 -10.90 -5.94 9.60
CA THR A 82 -10.50 -4.78 8.80
C THR A 82 -9.09 -4.35 9.19
N TYR A 83 -8.33 -3.85 8.22
CA TYR A 83 -6.96 -3.37 8.40
C TYR A 83 -6.86 -1.89 8.00
N GLN A 84 -5.83 -1.51 7.26
CA GLN A 84 -5.60 -0.14 6.82
C GLN A 84 -6.59 0.33 5.74
N SER A 85 -6.79 1.65 5.69
CA SER A 85 -7.45 2.32 4.57
C SER A 85 -6.43 2.72 3.50
N ILE A 86 -6.84 2.59 2.24
CA ILE A 86 -6.02 2.93 1.08
C ILE A 86 -5.99 4.45 0.90
N LEU A 87 -4.79 5.01 0.90
CA LEU A 87 -4.52 6.36 0.43
C LEU A 87 -4.62 6.37 -1.09
N GLY A 88 -3.91 5.52 -1.82
CA GLY A 88 -4.04 5.48 -3.28
C GLY A 88 -2.81 4.98 -4.01
N PHE A 89 -2.80 5.24 -5.32
CA PHE A 89 -1.83 4.72 -6.26
C PHE A 89 -1.44 5.80 -7.27
N GLY A 90 -0.20 5.75 -7.75
CA GLY A 90 0.34 6.88 -8.49
C GLY A 90 1.65 6.64 -9.20
N GLY A 91 2.23 7.75 -9.66
CA GLY A 91 3.57 7.82 -10.23
C GLY A 91 4.22 9.20 -10.02
N ALA A 92 5.46 9.35 -10.46
CA ALA A 92 6.26 10.56 -10.31
C ALA A 92 6.28 11.45 -11.56
N PHE A 93 6.05 12.74 -11.33
CA PHE A 93 6.19 13.83 -12.29
C PHE A 93 7.65 14.31 -12.35
N THR A 94 8.56 13.45 -12.83
CA THR A 94 9.97 13.80 -13.05
C THR A 94 10.15 14.71 -14.26
N ASP A 95 11.33 15.33 -14.38
CA ASP A 95 11.67 16.11 -15.57
C ASP A 95 11.64 15.19 -16.81
N ALA A 96 12.21 13.98 -16.70
CA ALA A 96 12.20 12.96 -17.74
C ALA A 96 10.77 12.62 -18.21
N ALA A 97 9.85 12.37 -17.27
CA ALA A 97 8.46 12.07 -17.60
C ALA A 97 7.78 13.22 -18.34
N GLY A 98 7.97 14.45 -17.88
CA GLY A 98 7.39 15.61 -18.55
C GLY A 98 8.01 15.91 -19.92
N MET A 99 9.31 15.69 -20.10
CA MET A 99 9.98 15.75 -21.40
C MET A 99 9.47 14.66 -22.35
N GLY A 100 9.33 13.42 -21.87
CA GLY A 100 8.78 12.31 -22.63
C GLY A 100 7.37 12.61 -23.12
N VAL A 101 6.47 13.04 -22.24
CA VAL A 101 5.10 13.40 -22.63
C VAL A 101 5.11 14.56 -23.64
N THR A 102 5.83 15.65 -23.36
CA THR A 102 5.82 16.85 -24.23
C THR A 102 6.47 16.63 -25.60
N SER A 103 7.24 15.54 -25.78
CA SER A 103 7.80 15.15 -27.07
C SER A 103 6.77 14.56 -28.06
N LEU A 104 5.58 14.17 -27.57
CA LEU A 104 4.49 13.64 -28.39
C LEU A 104 3.63 14.74 -29.02
N GLY A 105 2.83 14.36 -30.02
CA GLY A 105 1.73 15.19 -30.54
C GLY A 105 0.68 15.49 -29.48
N GLU A 106 -0.07 16.59 -29.64
CA GLU A 106 -1.03 17.07 -28.62
C GLU A 106 -2.10 16.02 -28.25
N GLN A 107 -2.57 15.24 -29.24
CA GLN A 107 -3.58 14.20 -29.00
C GLN A 107 -2.97 12.96 -28.32
N ALA A 108 -1.77 12.54 -28.72
CA ALA A 108 -1.05 11.47 -28.05
C ALA A 108 -0.73 11.83 -26.60
N GLN A 109 -0.36 13.08 -26.31
CA GLN A 109 -0.22 13.57 -24.94
C GLN A 109 -1.52 13.43 -24.16
N GLU A 110 -2.65 13.83 -24.74
CA GLU A 110 -3.96 13.71 -24.10
C GLU A 110 -4.33 12.25 -23.85
N HIS A 111 -4.12 11.36 -24.82
CA HIS A 111 -4.32 9.91 -24.65
C HIS A 111 -3.47 9.34 -23.51
N LEU A 112 -2.20 9.76 -23.40
CA LEU A 112 -1.29 9.32 -22.35
C LEU A 112 -1.79 9.77 -20.97
N LEU A 113 -2.15 11.04 -20.79
CA LEU A 113 -2.65 11.53 -19.51
C LEU A 113 -4.00 10.95 -19.14
N ARG A 114 -4.91 10.77 -20.11
CA ARG A 114 -6.19 10.08 -19.89
C ARG A 114 -5.98 8.64 -19.47
N SER A 115 -4.97 7.96 -20.00
CA SER A 115 -4.65 6.59 -19.61
C SER A 115 -4.35 6.50 -18.11
N TYR A 116 -3.59 7.44 -17.55
CA TYR A 116 -3.30 7.45 -16.11
C TYR A 116 -4.44 8.02 -15.26
N PHE A 117 -4.97 9.19 -15.61
CA PHE A 117 -5.73 10.00 -14.65
C PHE A 117 -7.22 10.05 -14.93
N SER A 118 -7.69 9.78 -16.15
CA SER A 118 -9.13 9.87 -16.42
C SER A 118 -9.89 8.62 -15.97
N SER A 119 -11.22 8.73 -15.85
CA SER A 119 -12.11 7.59 -15.57
C SER A 119 -12.13 6.53 -16.67
N GLU A 120 -11.75 6.90 -17.90
CA GLU A 120 -11.56 5.96 -19.02
C GLU A 120 -10.24 5.17 -18.90
N GLY A 121 -9.32 5.63 -18.05
CA GLY A 121 -8.01 5.04 -17.75
C GLY A 121 -7.97 4.35 -16.38
N ILE A 122 -6.81 4.38 -15.73
CA ILE A 122 -6.54 3.68 -14.46
C ILE A 122 -6.69 4.54 -13.19
N GLU A 123 -7.12 5.80 -13.34
CA GLU A 123 -7.53 6.68 -12.24
C GLU A 123 -6.49 6.88 -11.13
N TYR A 124 -5.21 7.02 -11.50
CA TYR A 124 -4.14 7.43 -10.58
C TYR A 124 -4.56 8.65 -9.77
N ASN A 125 -4.36 8.58 -8.46
CA ASN A 125 -4.78 9.61 -7.50
C ASN A 125 -3.66 10.00 -6.52
N ILE A 126 -2.44 9.54 -6.71
CA ILE A 126 -1.24 10.05 -6.04
C ILE A 126 -0.21 10.50 -7.09
N GLY A 127 0.45 11.62 -6.84
CA GLY A 127 1.50 12.17 -7.68
C GLY A 127 2.73 12.56 -6.87
N ARG A 128 3.88 11.98 -7.18
CA ARG A 128 5.16 12.37 -6.58
C ARG A 128 5.82 13.47 -7.40
N VAL A 129 6.30 14.53 -6.75
CA VAL A 129 6.91 15.68 -7.43
C VAL A 129 8.32 15.91 -6.89
N PRO A 130 9.37 15.74 -7.71
CA PRO A 130 10.71 16.12 -7.30
C PRO A 130 10.82 17.60 -6.96
N ILE A 131 11.52 17.91 -5.87
CA ILE A 131 11.89 19.28 -5.53
C ILE A 131 13.24 19.55 -6.17
N ALA A 132 13.22 20.36 -7.24
CA ALA A 132 14.32 20.58 -8.17
C ALA A 132 14.72 19.29 -8.93
N GLY A 133 16.01 19.15 -9.25
CA GLY A 133 16.52 18.06 -10.08
C GLY A 133 16.76 16.76 -9.31
N CYS A 134 16.57 15.65 -10.01
CA CYS A 134 16.89 14.29 -9.59
C CYS A 134 17.84 13.63 -10.61
N ASP A 135 18.07 12.33 -10.51
CA ASP A 135 18.76 11.55 -11.55
C ASP A 135 17.99 11.58 -12.90
N PHE A 136 16.66 11.47 -12.85
CA PHE A 136 15.74 11.65 -13.99
C PHE A 136 15.51 13.13 -14.39
N SER A 137 16.60 13.88 -14.38
CA SER A 137 16.74 15.22 -14.95
C SER A 137 17.89 15.20 -15.97
N THR A 138 18.00 16.22 -16.82
CA THR A 138 19.10 16.32 -17.81
C THR A 138 20.39 16.91 -17.25
N ARG A 139 20.34 17.44 -16.02
CA ARG A 139 21.46 17.99 -15.25
C ARG A 139 21.13 17.99 -13.76
N PRO A 140 22.13 17.99 -12.87
CA PRO A 140 21.90 18.30 -11.46
C PRO A 140 21.60 19.81 -11.30
N TYR A 141 20.58 20.15 -10.51
CA TYR A 141 20.26 21.55 -10.18
C TYR A 141 19.47 21.68 -8.88
N SER A 142 19.52 22.88 -8.30
CA SER A 142 18.58 23.32 -7.25
C SER A 142 17.86 24.60 -7.68
N TYR A 143 16.96 25.10 -6.83
CA TYR A 143 16.30 26.38 -7.01
C TYR A 143 17.13 27.55 -6.49
N CYS A 144 18.28 27.34 -5.84
CA CYS A 144 19.07 28.40 -5.23
C CYS A 144 20.58 28.14 -5.33
N ASP A 145 21.10 28.03 -6.55
CA ASP A 145 22.50 27.67 -6.81
C ASP A 145 23.52 28.82 -6.61
N THR A 146 23.07 30.04 -6.30
CA THR A 146 23.98 31.15 -5.95
C THR A 146 24.76 30.84 -4.67
N PRO A 147 26.11 30.72 -4.72
CA PRO A 147 26.89 30.31 -3.55
C PRO A 147 26.74 31.27 -2.36
N GLY A 148 26.47 30.71 -1.18
CA GLY A 148 26.38 31.46 0.07
C GLY A 148 25.12 32.30 0.23
N ASP A 149 24.09 32.11 -0.61
CA ASP A 149 22.81 32.79 -0.49
C ASP A 149 21.94 32.21 0.64
N VAL A 150 22.39 32.39 1.89
CA VAL A 150 21.74 31.87 3.10
C VAL A 150 20.32 32.41 3.29
N ASN A 151 20.08 33.63 2.81
CA ASN A 151 18.75 34.26 2.84
C ASN A 151 17.86 33.78 1.68
N LEU A 152 18.44 32.99 0.78
CA LEU A 152 17.85 32.41 -0.41
C LEU A 152 17.20 33.47 -1.31
N THR A 153 17.81 34.65 -1.44
CA THR A 153 17.29 35.79 -2.20
C THR A 153 17.16 35.54 -3.71
N THR A 154 17.92 34.59 -4.24
CA THR A 154 17.99 34.23 -5.66
C THR A 154 17.17 33.00 -6.02
N PHE A 155 16.35 32.51 -5.09
CA PHE A 155 15.55 31.33 -5.35
C PHE A 155 14.56 31.54 -6.48
N SER A 156 14.54 30.59 -7.40
CA SER A 156 13.56 30.52 -8.48
C SER A 156 13.27 29.07 -8.81
N LEU A 157 12.02 28.77 -9.14
CA LEU A 157 11.72 27.52 -9.83
C LEU A 157 12.53 27.47 -11.14
N ALA A 158 12.90 26.26 -11.53
CA ALA A 158 13.68 26.04 -12.73
C ALA A 158 12.78 26.03 -13.97
N GLU A 159 13.36 26.10 -15.17
CA GLU A 159 12.58 26.05 -16.41
C GLU A 159 11.81 24.73 -16.52
N GLU A 160 12.41 23.64 -16.04
CA GLU A 160 11.84 22.30 -16.00
C GLU A 160 10.51 22.24 -15.24
N ASP A 161 10.35 23.01 -14.15
CA ASP A 161 9.06 23.12 -13.46
C ASP A 161 8.00 23.76 -14.34
N SER A 162 8.35 24.86 -15.00
CA SER A 162 7.42 25.68 -15.79
C SER A 162 7.06 25.07 -17.15
N LEU A 163 7.98 24.32 -17.76
CA LEU A 163 7.84 23.72 -19.07
C LEU A 163 7.22 22.33 -18.99
N PHE A 164 7.55 21.56 -17.94
CA PHE A 164 7.22 20.14 -17.88
C PHE A 164 6.30 19.83 -16.70
N LYS A 165 6.78 19.99 -15.46
CA LYS A 165 6.08 19.44 -14.28
C LYS A 165 4.75 20.13 -14.00
N ILE A 166 4.74 21.47 -13.89
CA ILE A 166 3.53 22.23 -13.54
C ILE A 166 2.43 22.05 -14.59
N PRO A 167 2.68 22.24 -15.91
CA PRO A 167 1.64 22.03 -16.92
C PRO A 167 1.10 20.60 -16.93
N LEU A 168 1.97 19.60 -16.77
CA LEU A 168 1.59 18.19 -16.73
C LEU A 168 0.67 17.87 -15.54
N ILE A 169 1.03 18.37 -14.35
CA ILE A 169 0.23 18.20 -13.13
C ILE A 169 -1.12 18.91 -13.26
N GLN A 170 -1.17 20.14 -13.79
CA GLN A 170 -2.43 20.88 -13.96
C GLN A 170 -3.40 20.17 -14.93
N ARG A 171 -2.88 19.61 -16.02
CA ARG A 171 -3.67 18.77 -16.93
C ARG A 171 -4.18 17.51 -16.24
N SER A 172 -3.31 16.85 -15.47
CA SER A 172 -3.66 15.64 -14.72
C SER A 172 -4.75 15.90 -13.67
N LEU A 173 -4.68 17.02 -12.95
CA LEU A 173 -5.72 17.46 -12.00
C LEU A 173 -7.06 17.80 -12.67
N THR A 174 -7.04 18.22 -13.93
CA THR A 174 -8.27 18.45 -14.70
C THR A 174 -8.96 17.13 -15.03
N LEU A 175 -8.18 16.05 -15.22
CA LEU A 175 -8.68 14.70 -15.46
C LEU A 175 -9.10 13.99 -14.17
N ASN A 176 -8.34 14.17 -13.07
CA ASN A 176 -8.65 13.66 -11.74
C ASN A 176 -8.49 14.74 -10.65
N PRO A 177 -9.60 15.37 -10.21
CA PRO A 177 -9.56 16.32 -9.10
C PRO A 177 -9.20 15.72 -7.73
N ASP A 178 -9.23 14.39 -7.55
CA ASP A 178 -8.80 13.70 -6.31
C ASP A 178 -7.29 13.38 -6.28
N LEU A 179 -6.51 13.84 -7.26
CA LEU A 179 -5.06 13.64 -7.30
C LEU A 179 -4.36 14.38 -6.14
N TRP A 180 -3.80 13.62 -5.20
CA TRP A 180 -2.97 14.14 -4.11
C TRP A 180 -1.51 14.20 -4.52
N LEU A 181 -0.89 15.36 -4.35
CA LEU A 181 0.52 15.55 -4.66
C LEU A 181 1.37 15.47 -3.40
N PHE A 182 2.48 14.74 -3.43
CA PHE A 182 3.52 14.88 -2.43
C PHE A 182 4.86 15.17 -3.09
N ALA A 183 5.74 15.84 -2.36
CA ALA A 183 7.04 16.23 -2.88
C ALA A 183 8.19 15.63 -2.08
N SER A 184 9.31 15.39 -2.75
CA SER A 184 10.53 14.84 -2.14
C SER A 184 11.75 15.61 -2.66
N PRO A 185 12.70 16.05 -1.82
CA PRO A 185 13.96 16.63 -2.27
C PRO A 185 15.06 15.57 -2.40
N TRP A 186 15.92 15.68 -3.41
CA TRP A 186 17.08 14.79 -3.58
C TRP A 186 18.36 15.41 -3.05
N ALA A 187 18.61 16.68 -3.34
CA ALA A 187 19.79 17.38 -2.86
C ALA A 187 19.50 18.87 -2.64
N PRO A 188 20.07 19.48 -1.58
CA PRO A 188 20.14 20.93 -1.44
C PRO A 188 21.17 21.52 -2.42
N PRO A 189 21.22 22.87 -2.55
CA PRO A 189 22.32 23.52 -3.24
C PRO A 189 23.69 23.03 -2.72
N PRO A 190 24.71 22.84 -3.58
CA PRO A 190 25.98 22.23 -3.17
C PRO A 190 26.70 23.00 -2.06
N TRP A 191 26.57 24.33 -2.04
CA TRP A 191 27.14 25.19 -1.02
C TRP A 191 26.56 24.97 0.39
N MET A 192 25.46 24.21 0.53
CA MET A 192 24.92 23.78 1.81
C MET A 192 25.51 22.45 2.33
N LYS A 193 26.19 21.68 1.48
CA LYS A 193 26.67 20.33 1.79
C LYS A 193 28.12 20.32 2.24
N SER A 194 28.46 19.33 3.08
CA SER A 194 29.83 19.13 3.57
C SER A 194 30.85 18.79 2.47
N ASN A 195 30.39 18.20 1.36
CA ASN A 195 31.24 17.85 0.22
C ASN A 195 31.21 18.89 -0.90
N GLY A 196 30.32 19.88 -0.85
CA GLY A 196 30.24 20.92 -1.87
C GLY A 196 29.68 20.46 -3.23
N GLU A 197 29.06 19.28 -3.32
CA GLU A 197 28.62 18.64 -4.57
C GLU A 197 27.17 18.13 -4.47
N PHE A 198 26.45 18.02 -5.59
CA PHE A 198 25.07 17.48 -5.61
C PHE A 198 24.98 15.99 -5.26
N ASN A 199 25.98 15.21 -5.70
CA ASN A 199 26.08 13.77 -5.50
C ASN A 199 27.15 13.43 -4.46
N GLY A 200 27.42 12.14 -4.28
CA GLY A 200 28.40 11.60 -3.34
C GLY A 200 28.07 11.81 -1.85
N ALA A 201 28.83 11.13 -0.99
CA ALA A 201 28.66 11.22 0.45
C ALA A 201 28.78 12.68 0.95
N GLY A 202 27.70 13.20 1.54
CA GLY A 202 27.60 14.60 1.92
C GLY A 202 26.40 14.88 2.80
N PHE A 203 26.63 15.65 3.86
CA PHE A 203 25.64 15.98 4.89
C PHE A 203 25.32 17.48 4.86
N LEU A 204 24.12 17.83 5.33
CA LEU A 204 23.75 19.23 5.49
C LEU A 204 24.58 19.86 6.62
N LEU A 205 25.31 20.93 6.32
CA LEU A 205 26.09 21.61 7.34
C LEU A 205 25.15 22.27 8.39
N PRO A 206 25.45 22.20 9.70
CA PRO A 206 24.56 22.69 10.76
C PRO A 206 24.09 24.14 10.58
N GLN A 207 24.94 25.03 10.08
CA GLN A 207 24.58 26.44 9.82
C GLN A 207 23.51 26.61 8.74
N PHE A 208 23.25 25.57 7.93
CA PHE A 208 22.26 25.60 6.85
C PHE A 208 20.98 24.79 7.17
N TRP A 209 20.85 24.26 8.39
CA TRP A 209 19.63 23.55 8.83
C TRP A 209 18.36 24.41 8.71
N GLN A 210 18.40 25.64 9.22
CA GLN A 210 17.28 26.58 9.09
C GLN A 210 17.07 27.07 7.64
N PRO A 211 18.11 27.51 6.90
CA PRO A 211 17.97 27.82 5.47
C PRO A 211 17.37 26.68 4.65
N TRP A 212 17.72 25.43 4.92
CA TRP A 212 17.14 24.28 4.21
C TRP A 212 15.67 24.08 4.56
N ALA A 213 15.27 24.24 5.83
CA ALA A 213 13.85 24.25 6.20
C ALA A 213 13.09 25.40 5.51
N GLU A 214 13.69 26.58 5.40
CA GLU A 214 13.11 27.71 4.70
C GLU A 214 13.01 27.50 3.18
N TYR A 215 13.92 26.73 2.59
CA TYR A 215 13.94 26.42 1.14
C TYR A 215 12.64 25.76 0.66
N PHE A 216 11.89 25.10 1.55
CA PHE A 216 10.59 24.53 1.23
C PHE A 216 9.46 25.58 1.26
N ILE A 217 9.48 26.62 2.13
CA ILE A 217 8.21 27.25 2.61
C ILE A 217 8.21 28.78 2.80
N LYS A 218 9.29 29.52 2.60
CA LYS A 218 9.25 30.97 2.86
C LYS A 218 8.30 31.74 1.91
N TYR A 219 7.20 32.27 2.42
CA TYR A 219 6.39 33.29 1.72
C TYR A 219 6.60 34.64 2.41
N LYS A 220 7.45 35.51 1.85
CA LYS A 220 7.50 36.91 2.31
C LYS A 220 6.57 37.77 1.46
N LYS A 221 5.41 38.10 2.00
CA LYS A 221 4.62 39.26 1.54
C LYS A 221 5.43 40.51 1.87
N GLN A 222 6.11 41.10 0.89
CA GLN A 222 6.66 42.45 1.07
C GLN A 222 5.49 43.40 1.40
N LYS A 223 5.60 44.12 2.52
CA LYS A 223 4.65 45.20 2.83
C LYS A 223 4.83 46.30 1.77
N PRO A 224 3.75 46.86 1.19
CA PRO A 224 3.88 48.05 0.37
C PRO A 224 4.29 49.21 1.29
N GLY A 225 5.58 49.56 1.30
CA GLY A 225 6.09 50.62 2.18
C GLY A 225 7.60 50.81 2.20
N ASP A 226 8.40 49.76 1.91
CA ASP A 226 9.86 49.91 1.90
C ASP A 226 10.37 50.20 0.48
N PHE A 227 10.74 51.48 0.29
CA PHE A 227 11.46 52.14 -0.81
C PHE A 227 10.68 52.87 -1.93
N LEU A 228 10.79 54.20 -1.84
CA LEU A 228 10.93 55.24 -2.86
C LEU A 228 10.22 55.09 -4.23
N HIS A 229 9.27 56.00 -4.42
CA HIS A 229 8.91 56.75 -5.64
C HIS A 229 9.62 56.38 -6.97
N SER A 230 9.20 55.28 -7.61
CA SER A 230 9.21 55.19 -9.08
C SER A 230 8.04 54.32 -9.55
N VAL A 231 7.48 54.65 -10.71
CA VAL A 231 6.28 53.98 -11.26
C VAL A 231 6.59 52.53 -11.71
N GLU A 232 7.87 52.14 -11.77
CA GLU A 232 8.32 50.76 -12.00
C GLU A 232 8.40 49.88 -10.73
N ALA A 233 8.28 50.45 -9.52
CA ALA A 233 8.40 49.71 -8.25
C ALA A 233 7.12 48.97 -7.81
N ARG A 234 6.09 48.85 -8.66
CA ARG A 234 4.81 48.17 -8.32
C ARG A 234 4.79 46.65 -8.52
N LYS A 235 5.93 46.03 -8.77
CA LYS A 235 6.08 44.57 -8.66
C LYS A 235 6.55 44.25 -7.25
N SER A 236 5.64 43.97 -6.33
CA SER A 236 5.99 43.33 -5.06
C SER A 236 6.82 42.09 -5.38
N VAL A 237 8.08 42.02 -4.91
CA VAL A 237 8.92 40.84 -5.09
C VAL A 237 8.46 39.84 -4.05
N PHE A 238 7.54 38.96 -4.45
CA PHE A 238 7.20 37.79 -3.67
C PHE A 238 8.35 36.80 -3.81
N VAL A 239 9.06 36.55 -2.71
CA VAL A 239 9.93 35.38 -2.64
C VAL A 239 9.06 34.27 -2.08
N SER A 240 8.51 33.44 -2.97
CA SER A 240 7.81 32.20 -2.66
C SER A 240 8.77 31.03 -2.86
N ARG A 241 8.78 30.10 -1.91
CA ARG A 241 9.57 28.86 -1.98
C ARG A 241 8.76 27.72 -2.54
N PHE A 242 9.32 26.52 -2.61
CA PHE A 242 8.70 25.40 -3.31
C PHE A 242 7.20 25.24 -3.04
N LEU A 243 6.78 25.04 -1.78
CA LEU A 243 5.36 24.83 -1.45
C LEU A 243 4.50 26.06 -1.80
N ALA A 244 4.97 27.26 -1.44
CA ALA A 244 4.25 28.50 -1.72
C ALA A 244 4.23 28.88 -3.21
N ALA A 245 5.25 28.47 -3.98
CA ALA A 245 5.38 28.73 -5.41
C ALA A 245 4.47 27.80 -6.22
N TYR A 246 4.39 26.52 -5.82
CA TYR A 246 3.42 25.58 -6.38
C TYR A 246 1.99 25.97 -5.99
N GLU A 247 1.74 26.37 -4.74
CA GLU A 247 0.40 26.84 -4.33
C GLU A 247 -0.04 28.11 -5.09
N ALA A 248 0.91 29.01 -5.41
CA ALA A 248 0.63 30.22 -6.20
C ALA A 248 0.18 29.94 -7.64
N VAL A 249 0.47 28.75 -8.18
CA VAL A 249 -0.02 28.27 -9.49
C VAL A 249 -1.16 27.25 -9.35
N GLY A 250 -1.77 27.18 -8.16
CA GLY A 250 -2.93 26.32 -7.87
C GLY A 250 -2.59 24.87 -7.54
N LEU A 251 -1.32 24.53 -7.32
CA LEU A 251 -0.87 23.18 -7.01
C LEU A 251 -0.54 23.05 -5.53
N ARG A 252 -1.47 22.52 -4.74
CA ARG A 252 -1.26 22.29 -3.31
C ARG A 252 -0.70 20.90 -3.06
N MET A 253 0.39 20.82 -2.30
CA MET A 253 0.92 19.55 -1.83
C MET A 253 0.11 19.02 -0.64
N TRP A 254 -0.31 17.76 -0.74
CA TRP A 254 -0.84 16.96 0.35
C TRP A 254 0.27 16.48 1.29
N GLY A 255 1.41 16.06 0.76
CA GLY A 255 2.51 15.47 1.51
C GLY A 255 3.89 16.05 1.17
N LEU A 256 4.86 15.77 2.03
CA LEU A 256 6.27 16.10 1.84
C LEU A 256 7.10 14.98 2.48
N THR A 257 8.14 14.48 1.82
CA THR A 257 9.14 13.63 2.48
C THR A 257 10.30 14.49 2.98
N ALA A 258 10.89 14.12 4.11
CA ALA A 258 12.00 14.86 4.69
C ALA A 258 13.23 14.92 3.75
N GLN A 259 13.47 13.83 3.03
CA GLN A 259 14.58 13.63 2.10
C GLN A 259 14.34 12.34 1.31
N ASN A 260 14.53 12.35 -0.01
CA ASN A 260 14.64 11.13 -0.81
C ASN A 260 15.92 10.36 -0.46
N GLU A 261 15.80 9.08 -0.12
CA GLU A 261 16.89 8.15 0.14
C GLU A 261 18.00 8.74 1.02
N PRO A 262 17.71 9.14 2.28
CA PRO A 262 18.70 9.70 3.19
C PRO A 262 19.92 8.80 3.41
N SER A 263 19.79 7.48 3.20
CA SER A 263 20.93 6.57 3.31
C SER A 263 21.93 6.72 2.16
N ALA A 264 21.48 7.13 0.96
CA ALA A 264 22.31 7.30 -0.22
C ALA A 264 23.43 8.32 -0.02
N GLY A 265 23.16 9.41 0.71
CA GLY A 265 24.17 10.43 1.01
C GLY A 265 25.22 10.00 2.03
N ASN A 266 25.17 8.74 2.52
CA ASN A 266 26.26 8.10 3.27
C ASN A 266 27.21 7.28 2.38
N ILE A 267 26.83 7.03 1.12
CA ILE A 267 27.58 6.17 0.20
C ILE A 267 28.67 7.00 -0.51
N PRO A 268 29.96 6.64 -0.33
CA PRO A 268 31.03 7.30 -1.08
C PRO A 268 30.81 7.13 -2.59
N PHE A 269 31.00 8.21 -3.34
CA PHE A 269 30.87 8.22 -4.81
C PHE A 269 29.48 7.84 -5.35
N TYR A 270 28.41 7.96 -4.54
CA TYR A 270 27.05 7.86 -5.06
C TYR A 270 26.85 8.82 -6.23
N GLU A 271 26.28 8.33 -7.34
CA GLU A 271 26.49 8.95 -8.65
C GLU A 271 25.55 10.13 -8.94
N TRP A 272 24.36 10.17 -8.32
CA TRP A 272 23.37 11.21 -8.54
C TRP A 272 22.99 12.00 -7.29
N ASN A 273 22.06 12.95 -7.42
CA ASN A 273 21.64 13.87 -6.36
C ASN A 273 21.28 13.13 -5.08
N CYS A 274 21.94 13.47 -3.96
CA CYS A 274 21.64 12.89 -2.66
C CYS A 274 21.96 13.84 -1.50
N LEU A 275 21.37 13.59 -0.32
CA LEU A 275 21.72 14.24 0.93
C LEU A 275 21.66 13.24 2.08
N GLY A 276 22.77 13.08 2.78
CA GLY A 276 22.90 12.13 3.87
C GLY A 276 22.18 12.60 5.12
N TRP A 277 21.34 11.73 5.69
CA TRP A 277 20.84 11.89 7.04
C TRP A 277 21.00 10.62 7.85
N ASN A 278 21.37 10.78 9.11
CA ASN A 278 21.20 9.75 10.12
C ASN A 278 19.86 9.99 10.82
N ALA A 279 19.27 8.94 11.38
CA ALA A 279 17.96 9.06 12.05
C ALA A 279 17.95 10.14 13.15
N THR A 280 19.03 10.26 13.94
CA THR A 280 19.13 11.29 14.98
C THR A 280 19.24 12.72 14.42
N THR A 281 19.99 12.91 13.33
CA THR A 281 20.14 14.25 12.73
C THR A 281 18.87 14.66 11.98
N GLN A 282 18.19 13.72 11.31
CA GLN A 282 16.90 14.00 10.67
C GLN A 282 15.85 14.35 11.72
N ARG A 283 15.80 13.61 12.84
CA ARG A 283 14.94 13.91 14.00
C ARG A 283 15.19 15.31 14.53
N ASP A 284 16.44 15.65 14.84
CA ASP A 284 16.79 16.95 15.43
C ASP A 284 16.47 18.09 14.44
N TRP A 285 16.73 17.91 13.15
CA TRP A 285 16.35 18.88 12.12
C TRP A 285 14.83 19.05 11.99
N ILE A 286 14.06 17.96 12.05
CA ILE A 286 12.59 18.03 12.03
C ILE A 286 12.08 18.76 13.27
N ARG A 287 12.56 18.40 14.45
CA ARG A 287 12.17 19.01 15.74
C ARG A 287 12.46 20.50 15.78
N ASP A 288 13.69 20.89 15.43
CA ASP A 288 14.20 22.23 15.71
C ASP A 288 14.00 23.20 14.54
N HIS A 289 13.82 22.69 13.31
CA HIS A 289 13.79 23.52 12.09
C HIS A 289 12.60 23.25 11.17
N LEU A 290 12.49 22.05 10.57
CA LEU A 290 11.50 21.81 9.52
C LEU A 290 10.07 21.89 10.06
N GLY A 291 9.76 21.15 11.13
CA GLY A 291 8.43 21.11 11.74
C GLY A 291 7.95 22.48 12.22
N PRO A 292 8.72 23.22 13.04
CA PRO A 292 8.37 24.57 13.46
C PRO A 292 8.22 25.55 12.28
N THR A 293 9.03 25.41 11.22
CA THR A 293 8.94 26.26 10.02
C THR A 293 7.66 25.97 9.24
N LEU A 294 7.32 24.69 9.03
CA LEU A 294 6.04 24.25 8.45
C LEU A 294 4.84 24.85 9.19
N ALA A 295 4.81 24.68 10.51
CA ALA A 295 3.71 25.18 11.34
C ALA A 295 3.58 26.70 11.29
N ARG A 296 4.71 27.43 11.45
CA ARG A 296 4.74 28.91 11.45
C ARG A 296 4.26 29.51 10.14
N GLU A 297 4.62 28.91 9.01
CA GLU A 297 4.31 29.43 7.67
C GLU A 297 2.94 28.94 7.13
N GLY A 298 2.15 28.23 7.94
CA GLY A 298 0.78 27.81 7.58
C GLY A 298 0.67 26.45 6.88
N PHE A 299 1.75 25.68 6.85
CA PHE A 299 1.83 24.35 6.23
C PHE A 299 1.87 23.21 7.26
N GLY A 300 1.48 23.46 8.51
CA GLY A 300 1.49 22.46 9.59
C GLY A 300 0.57 21.25 9.37
N GLU A 301 -0.38 21.33 8.44
CA GLU A 301 -1.30 20.24 8.09
C GLU A 301 -0.74 19.28 7.02
N ILE A 302 0.40 19.63 6.39
CA ILE A 302 1.02 18.77 5.37
C ILE A 302 1.40 17.42 5.98
N LYS A 303 1.26 16.34 5.22
CA LYS A 303 1.66 15.02 5.68
C LYS A 303 3.17 14.85 5.49
N LEU A 304 3.93 15.17 6.53
CA LEU A 304 5.37 14.94 6.55
C LEU A 304 5.67 13.45 6.73
N MET A 305 6.47 12.91 5.83
CA MET A 305 6.93 11.52 5.82
C MET A 305 8.45 11.46 6.07
N ILE A 306 8.86 10.48 6.86
CA ILE A 306 10.28 10.18 7.12
C ILE A 306 10.69 8.87 6.44
N VAL A 307 11.98 8.53 6.50
CA VAL A 307 12.60 7.41 5.78
C VAL A 307 12.68 7.68 4.29
N ASP A 308 11.61 7.48 3.51
CA ASP A 308 11.60 7.63 2.03
C ASP A 308 12.81 6.92 1.39
N ASP A 309 12.99 5.66 1.80
CA ASP A 309 14.13 4.80 1.51
C ASP A 309 13.72 3.33 1.66
N ASN A 310 14.63 2.43 1.36
CA ASN A 310 14.44 0.98 1.34
C ASN A 310 14.00 0.39 2.69
N ARG A 311 13.31 -0.76 2.64
CA ARG A 311 12.93 -1.59 3.81
C ARG A 311 14.06 -1.86 4.81
N LEU A 312 15.32 -1.84 4.36
CA LEU A 312 16.50 -2.02 5.22
C LEU A 312 16.59 -0.98 6.35
N GLN A 313 16.01 0.21 6.16
CA GLN A 313 15.97 1.24 7.20
C GLN A 313 14.94 0.93 8.31
N LEU A 314 14.06 -0.05 8.09
CA LEU A 314 12.97 -0.39 9.00
C LEU A 314 13.35 -1.53 9.98
N PRO A 315 12.81 -1.51 11.22
CA PRO A 315 12.07 -0.41 11.86
C PRO A 315 13.00 0.65 12.50
N ALA A 316 14.32 0.46 12.47
CA ALA A 316 15.26 1.18 13.33
C ALA A 316 15.31 2.70 13.08
N PHE A 317 15.29 3.12 11.81
CA PHE A 317 15.32 4.54 11.45
C PHE A 317 14.06 5.27 11.97
N PRO A 318 12.82 4.86 11.61
CA PRO A 318 11.63 5.56 12.09
C PRO A 318 11.45 5.44 13.61
N GLU A 319 11.81 4.31 14.23
CA GLU A 319 11.77 4.18 15.70
C GLU A 319 12.65 5.23 16.39
N THR A 320 13.86 5.45 15.87
CA THR A 320 14.78 6.46 16.42
C THR A 320 14.21 7.87 16.30
N VAL A 321 13.64 8.22 15.13
CA VAL A 321 13.05 9.55 14.92
C VAL A 321 11.81 9.77 15.78
N LEU A 322 10.91 8.79 15.80
CA LEU A 322 9.59 8.88 16.43
C LEU A 322 9.61 8.66 17.95
N SER A 323 10.74 8.19 18.50
CA SER A 323 10.97 8.13 19.95
C SER A 323 11.02 9.51 20.63
N ASP A 324 11.29 10.58 19.87
CA ASP A 324 11.27 11.96 20.36
C ASP A 324 9.91 12.60 20.07
N PRO A 325 9.08 12.87 21.09
CA PRO A 325 7.74 13.42 20.91
C PRO A 325 7.75 14.83 20.28
N GLU A 326 8.83 15.60 20.43
CA GLU A 326 8.92 16.94 19.85
C GLU A 326 9.16 16.90 18.34
N ALA A 327 9.79 15.84 17.82
CA ALA A 327 9.87 15.57 16.39
C ALA A 327 8.59 14.89 15.88
N ALA A 328 8.13 13.87 16.62
CA ALA A 328 7.01 13.00 16.24
C ALA A 328 5.70 13.75 15.99
N GLN A 329 5.45 14.85 16.71
CA GLN A 329 4.24 15.67 16.53
C GLN A 329 4.08 16.27 15.12
N TYR A 330 5.17 16.35 14.33
CA TYR A 330 5.14 16.86 12.96
C TYR A 330 5.02 15.77 11.90
N ILE A 331 5.18 14.50 12.27
CA ILE A 331 5.33 13.38 11.33
C ILE A 331 3.99 12.65 11.21
N SER A 332 3.60 12.33 9.98
CA SER A 332 2.33 11.64 9.69
C SER A 332 2.51 10.21 9.20
N GLY A 333 3.64 9.90 8.57
CA GLY A 333 3.85 8.59 7.94
C GLY A 333 5.32 8.27 7.66
N ILE A 334 5.53 7.10 7.10
CA ILE A 334 6.84 6.53 6.76
C ILE A 334 6.79 6.17 5.27
N GLY A 335 7.67 6.79 4.49
CA GLY A 335 7.87 6.46 3.07
C GLY A 335 8.82 5.28 2.93
N VAL A 336 8.54 4.36 2.00
CA VAL A 336 9.33 3.15 1.78
C VAL A 336 9.58 2.96 0.28
N HIS A 337 10.80 2.56 -0.07
CA HIS A 337 11.22 2.22 -1.43
C HIS A 337 11.47 0.71 -1.56
N TRP A 338 11.44 0.21 -2.79
CA TRP A 338 11.42 -1.23 -3.07
C TRP A 338 12.77 -1.88 -3.45
N TYR A 339 13.82 -1.10 -3.69
CA TYR A 339 15.02 -1.56 -4.43
C TYR A 339 15.86 -2.61 -3.69
N SER A 340 15.61 -2.78 -2.39
CA SER A 340 16.25 -3.77 -1.53
C SER A 340 15.26 -4.80 -0.96
N ASP A 341 14.06 -4.93 -1.52
CA ASP A 341 13.04 -5.87 -1.04
C ASP A 341 13.48 -7.33 -1.16
N TRP A 342 14.40 -7.63 -2.07
CA TRP A 342 15.04 -8.94 -2.19
C TRP A 342 15.93 -9.31 -0.97
N LEU A 343 16.38 -8.32 -0.20
CA LEU A 343 17.15 -8.52 1.04
C LEU A 343 16.25 -8.61 2.27
N ILE A 344 15.15 -7.85 2.28
CA ILE A 344 14.32 -7.66 3.46
C ILE A 344 12.86 -8.01 3.14
N PRO A 345 12.33 -9.08 3.75
CA PRO A 345 11.00 -9.56 3.42
C PRO A 345 9.92 -8.63 4.01
N PRO A 346 8.70 -8.64 3.45
CA PRO A 346 7.67 -7.65 3.76
C PRO A 346 7.15 -7.68 5.20
N GLU A 347 7.42 -8.73 5.99
CA GLU A 347 7.08 -8.80 7.41
C GLU A 347 7.70 -7.67 8.24
N VAL A 348 8.80 -7.06 7.78
CA VAL A 348 9.38 -5.87 8.43
C VAL A 348 8.39 -4.70 8.45
N LEU A 349 7.52 -4.58 7.45
CA LEU A 349 6.49 -3.55 7.36
C LEU A 349 5.44 -3.77 8.47
N SER A 350 4.99 -5.01 8.64
CA SER A 350 4.08 -5.35 9.77
C SER A 350 4.73 -5.13 11.12
N ARG A 351 6.00 -5.52 11.29
CA ARG A 351 6.73 -5.23 12.53
C ARG A 351 6.84 -3.73 12.80
N THR A 352 7.06 -2.93 11.76
CA THR A 352 7.12 -1.47 11.87
C THR A 352 5.76 -0.91 12.27
N HIS A 353 4.68 -1.36 11.62
CA HIS A 353 3.32 -0.98 11.97
C HIS A 353 2.96 -1.36 13.41
N ASP A 354 3.29 -2.57 13.86
CA ASP A 354 3.01 -3.03 15.23
C ASP A 354 3.71 -2.16 16.29
N LEU A 355 4.90 -1.64 15.98
CA LEU A 355 5.64 -0.72 16.85
C LEU A 355 5.12 0.72 16.77
N LEU A 356 4.62 1.13 15.61
CA LEU A 356 4.30 2.52 15.25
C LEU A 356 2.92 2.64 14.57
N PRO A 357 1.83 2.12 15.17
CA PRO A 357 0.55 1.91 14.48
C PRO A 357 -0.19 3.20 14.09
N GLN A 358 0.21 4.34 14.67
CA GLN A 358 -0.39 5.65 14.39
C GLN A 358 0.14 6.33 13.12
N TYR A 359 1.21 5.79 12.52
CA TYR A 359 1.82 6.35 11.31
C TYR A 359 1.52 5.44 10.13
N PHE A 360 1.06 6.02 9.02
CA PHE A 360 0.82 5.23 7.81
C PHE A 360 2.13 4.82 7.16
N LEU A 361 2.13 3.66 6.50
CA LEU A 361 3.20 3.24 5.61
C LEU A 361 2.76 3.54 4.17
N LEU A 362 3.60 4.19 3.38
CA LEU A 362 3.37 4.45 1.96
C LEU A 362 4.58 4.00 1.17
N TYR A 363 4.38 3.14 0.16
CA TYR A 363 5.41 2.91 -0.83
C TYR A 363 5.48 4.13 -1.74
N THR A 364 6.52 4.93 -1.56
CA THR A 364 6.65 6.25 -2.20
C THR A 364 7.39 6.18 -3.52
N GLU A 365 8.07 5.06 -3.81
CA GLU A 365 8.84 4.88 -5.04
C GLU A 365 9.14 3.40 -5.32
N ALA A 366 9.02 3.03 -6.60
CA ALA A 366 9.35 1.72 -7.13
C ALA A 366 9.53 1.76 -8.66
N CYS A 367 10.55 1.08 -9.20
CA CYS A 367 10.70 0.84 -10.64
C CYS A 367 11.54 -0.39 -10.99
N GLU A 368 11.13 -1.09 -12.06
CA GLU A 368 11.89 -2.20 -12.66
C GLU A 368 13.04 -1.68 -13.53
N GLY A 369 14.04 -2.52 -13.77
CA GLY A 369 15.22 -2.15 -14.56
C GLY A 369 16.33 -1.50 -13.74
N ALA A 370 16.13 -1.24 -12.44
CA ALA A 370 17.14 -0.68 -11.55
C ALA A 370 18.26 -1.66 -11.14
N GLY A 371 18.11 -2.97 -11.41
CA GLY A 371 19.10 -3.98 -11.05
C GLY A 371 20.27 -4.06 -12.05
N LEU A 372 21.50 -4.21 -11.56
CA LEU A 372 22.74 -4.29 -12.39
C LEU A 372 22.75 -5.36 -13.51
N LEU A 373 21.89 -6.37 -13.43
CA LEU A 373 21.77 -7.46 -14.42
C LEU A 373 20.45 -7.42 -15.20
N GLN A 374 19.59 -6.44 -14.93
CA GLN A 374 18.35 -6.23 -15.65
C GLN A 374 18.63 -5.34 -16.86
N ALA A 375 17.87 -5.53 -17.94
CA ALA A 375 17.82 -4.52 -19.00
C ALA A 375 17.09 -3.27 -18.49
N ASP A 376 17.39 -2.08 -19.01
CA ASP A 376 16.73 -0.87 -18.55
C ASP A 376 15.24 -0.90 -18.95
N VAL A 377 14.95 -1.03 -20.25
CA VAL A 377 13.59 -1.15 -20.80
C VAL A 377 13.37 -2.51 -21.46
N GLU A 378 12.27 -3.20 -21.11
CA GLU A 378 11.84 -4.44 -21.77
C GLU A 378 10.41 -4.30 -22.29
N LEU A 379 10.26 -3.97 -23.57
CA LEU A 379 8.95 -3.73 -24.19
C LEU A 379 8.10 -5.02 -24.21
N GLY A 380 7.05 -5.05 -23.40
CA GLY A 380 6.14 -6.19 -23.31
C GLY A 380 6.55 -7.24 -22.28
N SER A 381 7.40 -6.92 -21.30
CA SER A 381 7.79 -7.85 -20.24
C SER A 381 6.63 -8.14 -19.27
N TRP A 382 6.10 -9.36 -19.31
CA TRP A 382 5.09 -9.83 -18.34
C TRP A 382 5.69 -10.08 -16.96
N GLU A 383 6.95 -10.51 -16.89
CA GLU A 383 7.62 -10.78 -15.62
C GLU A 383 7.70 -9.51 -14.76
N ARG A 384 7.98 -8.35 -15.37
CA ARG A 384 7.94 -7.04 -14.66
C ARG A 384 6.55 -6.70 -14.14
N ALA A 385 5.50 -7.01 -14.89
CA ALA A 385 4.12 -6.83 -14.42
C ALA A 385 3.77 -7.78 -13.26
N GLU A 386 4.26 -9.02 -13.30
CA GLU A 386 4.12 -9.97 -12.18
C GLU A 386 4.86 -9.45 -10.93
N THR A 387 6.06 -8.90 -11.08
CA THR A 387 6.79 -8.29 -9.94
C THR A 387 6.00 -7.14 -9.33
N TYR A 388 5.49 -6.20 -10.14
CA TYR A 388 4.66 -5.09 -9.68
C TYR A 388 3.45 -5.61 -8.89
N ALA A 389 2.65 -6.49 -9.50
CA ALA A 389 1.44 -7.01 -8.87
C ALA A 389 1.74 -7.79 -7.58
N MET A 390 2.79 -8.62 -7.59
CA MET A 390 3.20 -9.39 -6.43
C MET A 390 3.64 -8.48 -5.28
N ASN A 391 4.48 -7.47 -5.57
CA ASN A 391 4.97 -6.52 -4.57
C ASN A 391 3.82 -5.70 -3.98
N ILE A 392 2.91 -5.16 -4.82
CA ILE A 392 1.74 -4.42 -4.35
C ILE A 392 0.86 -5.31 -3.45
N ILE A 393 0.57 -6.56 -3.83
CA ILE A 393 -0.22 -7.46 -2.98
C ILE A 393 0.47 -7.71 -1.64
N GLN A 394 1.77 -8.00 -1.65
CA GLN A 394 2.56 -8.20 -0.43
C GLN A 394 2.52 -6.96 0.47
N ASP A 395 2.79 -5.78 -0.08
CA ASP A 395 2.78 -4.52 0.67
C ASP A 395 1.40 -4.26 1.31
N LEU A 396 0.33 -4.44 0.54
CA LEU A 396 -1.04 -4.26 1.03
C LEU A 396 -1.42 -5.29 2.11
N LEU A 397 -0.87 -6.50 2.06
CA LEU A 397 -1.02 -7.49 3.14
C LEU A 397 -0.26 -7.09 4.41
N HIS A 398 0.72 -6.19 4.31
CA HIS A 398 1.59 -5.75 5.40
C HIS A 398 1.43 -4.25 5.75
N TRP A 399 0.18 -3.78 5.84
CA TRP A 399 -0.22 -2.45 6.32
C TRP A 399 0.15 -1.24 5.45
N VAL A 400 0.74 -1.46 4.28
CA VAL A 400 0.99 -0.36 3.34
C VAL A 400 -0.34 0.20 2.83
N THR A 401 -0.43 1.52 2.81
CA THR A 401 -1.66 2.26 2.50
C THR A 401 -1.74 2.73 1.06
N GLY A 402 -0.68 2.58 0.28
CA GLY A 402 -0.65 2.99 -1.12
C GLY A 402 0.70 2.68 -1.75
N TRP A 403 0.76 2.81 -3.07
CA TRP A 403 1.94 2.42 -3.84
C TRP A 403 2.15 3.36 -5.02
N VAL A 404 3.34 3.94 -5.11
CA VAL A 404 3.68 4.99 -6.07
C VAL A 404 4.82 4.50 -6.95
N ASP A 405 4.51 4.35 -8.24
CA ASP A 405 5.48 4.06 -9.28
C ASP A 405 6.50 5.20 -9.44
N TRP A 406 7.61 4.92 -10.11
CA TRP A 406 8.61 5.94 -10.41
C TRP A 406 8.21 6.83 -11.57
N ASN A 407 8.94 6.83 -12.68
CA ASN A 407 8.65 7.74 -13.79
C ASN A 407 7.33 7.37 -14.47
N LEU A 408 6.39 8.33 -14.55
CA LEU A 408 5.13 8.13 -15.29
C LEU A 408 5.35 7.74 -16.76
N ALA A 409 6.42 8.25 -17.38
CA ALA A 409 6.82 7.89 -18.73
C ALA A 409 8.34 8.04 -18.89
N LEU A 410 8.95 7.18 -19.70
CA LEU A 410 10.34 7.28 -20.13
C LEU A 410 10.45 7.07 -21.64
N ASP A 411 11.59 7.39 -22.24
CA ASP A 411 11.86 7.05 -23.64
C ASP A 411 12.26 5.57 -23.82
N THR A 412 12.54 5.17 -25.06
CA THR A 412 12.92 3.78 -25.38
C THR A 412 14.27 3.34 -24.82
N GLU A 413 15.08 4.26 -24.29
CA GLU A 413 16.34 3.96 -23.60
C GLU A 413 16.17 3.95 -22.07
N GLY A 414 14.99 4.32 -21.55
CA GLY A 414 14.73 4.41 -20.10
C GLY A 414 15.15 5.75 -19.51
N GLY A 415 15.26 6.80 -20.33
CA GLY A 415 15.69 8.13 -19.93
C GLY A 415 14.68 9.25 -20.26
N PRO A 416 15.14 10.52 -20.29
CA PRO A 416 16.51 10.97 -20.04
C PRO A 416 16.92 10.86 -18.56
N ASN A 417 18.20 10.57 -18.30
CA ASN A 417 18.79 10.51 -16.96
C ASN A 417 20.25 11.02 -17.01
N TRP A 418 20.60 12.05 -16.25
CA TRP A 418 21.93 12.69 -16.36
C TRP A 418 23.07 11.82 -15.80
N ALA A 419 22.74 10.86 -14.94
CA ALA A 419 23.68 9.91 -14.36
C ALA A 419 23.75 8.58 -15.12
N ASN A 420 23.01 8.42 -16.23
CA ASN A 420 22.84 7.16 -16.97
C ASN A 420 22.27 6.01 -16.10
N ASN A 421 21.48 6.35 -15.09
CA ASN A 421 20.75 5.39 -14.24
C ASN A 421 19.38 5.07 -14.87
N PHE A 422 19.39 4.47 -16.06
CA PHE A 422 18.17 4.18 -16.82
C PHE A 422 17.36 3.04 -16.17
N VAL A 423 16.04 3.11 -16.29
CA VAL A 423 15.09 2.13 -15.74
C VAL A 423 13.88 1.98 -16.67
N ASP A 424 12.97 1.05 -16.37
CA ASP A 424 11.72 0.92 -17.11
C ASP A 424 10.65 1.88 -16.58
N SER A 425 9.57 2.02 -17.34
CA SER A 425 8.38 2.75 -16.93
C SER A 425 7.14 2.06 -17.46
N PRO A 426 6.00 2.09 -16.76
CA PRO A 426 4.74 1.56 -17.29
C PRO A 426 4.31 2.16 -18.64
N ILE A 427 4.79 3.36 -19.00
CA ILE A 427 4.64 3.91 -20.35
C ILE A 427 6.00 4.28 -20.96
N ILE A 428 6.28 3.74 -22.14
CA ILE A 428 7.47 4.08 -22.93
C ILE A 428 7.09 4.94 -24.13
N VAL A 429 7.76 6.07 -24.32
CA VAL A 429 7.52 7.03 -25.40
C VAL A 429 8.53 6.82 -26.52
N ASN A 430 8.01 6.62 -27.74
CA ASN A 430 8.80 6.65 -28.97
C ASN A 430 8.44 7.89 -29.78
N ALA A 431 9.07 9.02 -29.43
CA ALA A 431 8.82 10.32 -30.06
C ALA A 431 9.06 10.30 -31.58
N THR A 432 10.01 9.49 -32.06
CA THR A 432 10.34 9.42 -33.51
C THR A 432 9.20 8.77 -34.31
N ALA A 433 8.45 7.86 -33.69
CA ALA A 433 7.26 7.26 -34.27
C ALA A 433 5.98 8.06 -33.99
N GLY A 434 6.00 9.03 -33.06
CA GLY A 434 4.80 9.69 -32.56
C GLY A 434 3.91 8.74 -31.74
N GLU A 435 4.50 7.70 -31.15
CA GLU A 435 3.81 6.62 -30.46
C GLU A 435 4.23 6.57 -28.98
N PHE A 436 3.37 6.03 -28.13
CA PHE A 436 3.76 5.52 -26.83
C PHE A 436 3.22 4.10 -26.61
N TYR A 437 3.87 3.37 -25.72
CA TYR A 437 3.63 1.97 -25.45
C TYR A 437 3.22 1.80 -24.00
N LYS A 438 1.99 1.33 -23.77
CA LYS A 438 1.55 0.90 -22.44
C LYS A 438 2.09 -0.50 -22.18
N GLN A 439 3.05 -0.59 -21.27
CA GLN A 439 3.69 -1.83 -20.84
C GLN A 439 2.70 -2.71 -20.06
N PRO A 440 2.95 -4.03 -19.94
CA PRO A 440 2.21 -4.88 -19.01
C PRO A 440 2.12 -4.31 -17.58
N MET A 441 3.17 -3.61 -17.10
CA MET A 441 3.19 -2.94 -15.80
C MET A 441 2.08 -1.89 -15.63
N PHE A 442 1.73 -1.16 -16.70
CA PHE A 442 0.61 -0.19 -16.66
C PHE A 442 -0.70 -0.88 -16.29
N TYR A 443 -0.94 -2.07 -16.87
CA TYR A 443 -2.13 -2.84 -16.58
C TYR A 443 -2.07 -3.46 -15.19
N ALA A 444 -0.89 -3.91 -14.74
CA ALA A 444 -0.71 -4.37 -13.36
C ALA A 444 -1.08 -3.28 -12.35
N MET A 445 -0.56 -2.06 -12.53
CA MET A 445 -0.93 -0.90 -11.71
C MET A 445 -2.42 -0.59 -11.77
N GLY A 446 -3.04 -0.72 -12.96
CA GLY A 446 -4.45 -0.43 -13.15
C GLY A 446 -5.41 -1.41 -12.47
N HIS A 447 -5.01 -2.67 -12.23
CA HIS A 447 -5.82 -3.60 -11.41
C HIS A 447 -6.00 -3.06 -9.98
N PHE A 448 -5.01 -2.39 -9.42
CA PHE A 448 -5.15 -1.79 -8.08
C PHE A 448 -5.75 -0.38 -8.16
N SER A 449 -5.12 0.52 -8.92
CA SER A 449 -5.46 1.95 -8.94
C SER A 449 -6.90 2.24 -9.37
N LYS A 450 -7.42 1.52 -10.39
CA LYS A 450 -8.78 1.73 -10.89
C LYS A 450 -9.85 1.21 -9.94
N PHE A 451 -9.56 0.13 -9.22
CA PHE A 451 -10.57 -0.64 -8.49
C PHE A 451 -10.49 -0.48 -6.97
N LEU A 452 -9.41 0.12 -6.46
CA LEU A 452 -9.21 0.47 -5.06
C LEU A 452 -9.16 2.00 -4.89
N PRO A 453 -10.30 2.70 -5.06
CA PRO A 453 -10.35 4.14 -4.83
C PRO A 453 -9.94 4.50 -3.40
N ARG A 454 -9.49 5.73 -3.21
CA ARG A 454 -9.11 6.28 -1.90
C ARG A 454 -10.19 6.00 -0.86
N GLY A 455 -9.78 5.51 0.31
CA GLY A 455 -10.67 5.13 1.40
C GLY A 455 -11.17 3.68 1.33
N SER A 456 -10.79 2.91 0.32
CA SER A 456 -10.99 1.45 0.33
C SER A 456 -10.30 0.84 1.57
N VAL A 457 -10.91 -0.17 2.18
CA VAL A 457 -10.42 -0.77 3.43
C VAL A 457 -10.06 -2.22 3.18
N HIS A 458 -8.81 -2.60 3.50
CA HIS A 458 -8.36 -3.98 3.43
C HIS A 458 -9.17 -4.84 4.42
N ILE A 459 -9.66 -5.99 3.97
CA ILE A 459 -10.47 -6.92 4.77
C ILE A 459 -9.88 -8.34 4.76
N GLY A 460 -10.14 -9.06 5.85
CA GLY A 460 -9.57 -10.39 6.07
C GLY A 460 -10.02 -11.43 5.04
N LEU A 461 -9.08 -12.31 4.69
CA LEU A 461 -9.31 -13.52 3.90
C LEU A 461 -8.75 -14.73 4.66
N GLU A 462 -9.55 -15.79 4.75
CA GLU A 462 -9.13 -17.08 5.30
C GLU A 462 -9.02 -18.09 4.15
N GLY A 463 -7.79 -18.52 3.83
CA GLY A 463 -7.54 -19.61 2.90
C GLY A 463 -7.91 -20.95 3.52
N LEU A 464 -8.79 -21.73 2.87
CA LEU A 464 -9.22 -23.05 3.32
C LEU A 464 -8.49 -24.20 2.60
N ASP A 465 -8.14 -23.98 1.34
CA ASP A 465 -7.35 -24.87 0.48
C ASP A 465 -6.71 -23.97 -0.58
N VAL A 466 -5.44 -23.60 -0.41
CA VAL A 466 -4.78 -22.54 -1.21
C VAL A 466 -3.43 -23.01 -1.72
N SER A 467 -3.13 -22.67 -2.97
CA SER A 467 -1.81 -22.87 -3.57
C SER A 467 -0.89 -21.68 -3.31
N ASP A 468 0.41 -21.93 -3.17
CA ASP A 468 1.45 -20.91 -3.02
C ASP A 468 1.66 -20.08 -4.31
N ASP A 469 1.11 -20.53 -5.45
CA ASP A 469 1.17 -19.85 -6.75
C ASP A 469 0.04 -18.81 -6.95
N LEU A 470 -0.79 -18.58 -5.93
CA LEU A 470 -1.87 -17.59 -5.95
C LEU A 470 -1.71 -16.58 -4.81
N ASP A 471 -1.55 -15.31 -5.18
CA ASP A 471 -1.55 -14.21 -4.23
C ASP A 471 -2.91 -13.50 -4.28
N VAL A 472 -3.53 -13.31 -3.12
CA VAL A 472 -4.92 -12.82 -3.02
C VAL A 472 -5.07 -11.80 -1.90
N VAL A 473 -5.73 -10.68 -2.20
CA VAL A 473 -6.08 -9.65 -1.22
C VAL A 473 -7.48 -9.09 -1.50
N ALA A 474 -8.21 -8.71 -0.44
CA ALA A 474 -9.59 -8.24 -0.55
C ALA A 474 -9.82 -6.88 0.11
N PHE A 475 -10.72 -6.10 -0.47
CA PHE A 475 -11.06 -4.76 0.02
C PHE A 475 -12.57 -4.52 0.00
N ASN A 476 -13.04 -3.67 0.90
CA ASN A 476 -14.32 -2.97 0.76
C ASN A 476 -14.05 -1.57 0.21
N THR A 477 -14.75 -1.17 -0.86
CA THR A 477 -14.68 0.20 -1.36
C THR A 477 -15.59 1.14 -0.56
N PRO A 478 -15.39 2.47 -0.62
CA PRO A 478 -16.30 3.45 -0.01
C PRO A 478 -17.75 3.32 -0.48
N ASP A 479 -17.95 2.85 -1.71
CA ASP A 479 -19.27 2.60 -2.31
C ASP A 479 -19.91 1.27 -1.87
N GLY A 480 -19.26 0.51 -0.97
CA GLY A 480 -19.78 -0.72 -0.41
C GLY A 480 -19.58 -1.97 -1.28
N ASN A 481 -18.76 -1.88 -2.34
CA ASN A 481 -18.40 -3.03 -3.16
C ASN A 481 -17.27 -3.85 -2.50
N VAL A 482 -17.23 -5.14 -2.81
CA VAL A 482 -16.08 -6.00 -2.49
C VAL A 482 -15.22 -6.15 -3.73
N VAL A 483 -13.92 -5.94 -3.54
CA VAL A 483 -12.86 -6.05 -4.56
C VAL A 483 -11.93 -7.18 -4.11
N LEU A 484 -11.66 -8.15 -4.99
CA LEU A 484 -10.72 -9.24 -4.74
C LEU A 484 -9.66 -9.23 -5.85
N GLU A 485 -8.43 -8.90 -5.50
CA GLU A 485 -7.28 -9.00 -6.40
C GLU A 485 -6.67 -10.39 -6.33
N LEU A 486 -6.36 -10.97 -7.49
CA LEU A 486 -5.80 -12.31 -7.65
C LEU A 486 -4.65 -12.26 -8.64
N LEU A 487 -3.43 -12.51 -8.17
CA LEU A 487 -2.30 -12.79 -9.05
C LEU A 487 -2.11 -14.30 -9.16
N ASN A 488 -2.17 -14.81 -10.39
CA ASN A 488 -1.96 -16.20 -10.72
C ASN A 488 -0.62 -16.40 -11.44
N ARG A 489 0.28 -17.15 -10.79
CA ARG A 489 1.63 -17.43 -11.29
C ARG A 489 1.81 -18.85 -11.85
N PHE A 490 0.73 -19.65 -11.92
CA PHE A 490 0.76 -21.00 -12.47
C PHE A 490 1.25 -21.03 -13.93
N LYS A 491 2.10 -22.01 -14.25
CA LYS A 491 2.53 -22.26 -15.63
C LYS A 491 1.37 -22.84 -16.45
N ALA A 492 1.26 -22.42 -17.72
CA ALA A 492 0.22 -22.92 -18.62
C ALA A 492 0.30 -24.46 -18.75
N GLY A 493 -0.84 -25.15 -18.60
CA GLY A 493 -0.95 -26.61 -18.68
C GLY A 493 -1.00 -27.34 -17.32
N SER A 494 -1.01 -26.65 -16.18
CA SER A 494 -1.39 -27.27 -14.91
C SER A 494 -2.88 -27.67 -14.92
N GLU A 495 -3.23 -28.80 -14.30
CA GLU A 495 -4.59 -29.36 -14.27
C GLU A 495 -5.61 -28.51 -13.47
N ASP A 496 -5.22 -27.30 -13.03
CA ASP A 496 -5.96 -26.51 -12.03
C ASP A 496 -6.92 -25.47 -12.62
N GLY A 497 -7.09 -25.41 -13.94
CA GLY A 497 -8.21 -24.69 -14.59
C GLY A 497 -8.09 -23.17 -14.75
N PHE A 498 -6.97 -22.54 -14.37
CA PHE A 498 -6.82 -21.07 -14.35
C PHE A 498 -6.12 -20.42 -15.58
N GLY A 499 -6.12 -21.04 -16.76
CA GLY A 499 -5.77 -20.34 -18.02
C GLY A 499 -4.33 -19.80 -18.16
N GLY A 500 -3.39 -20.19 -17.29
CA GLY A 500 -2.00 -19.72 -17.28
C GLY A 500 -1.78 -18.39 -16.54
N ARG A 501 -0.57 -17.84 -16.61
CA ARG A 501 -0.14 -16.63 -15.89
C ARG A 501 -1.04 -15.42 -16.18
N SER A 502 -1.65 -14.88 -15.14
CA SER A 502 -2.70 -13.85 -15.24
C SER A 502 -2.82 -13.02 -13.95
N LEU A 503 -3.34 -11.80 -14.10
CA LEU A 503 -3.81 -10.94 -13.01
C LEU A 503 -5.30 -10.72 -13.22
N ALA A 504 -6.09 -11.03 -12.21
CA ALA A 504 -7.53 -10.95 -12.27
C ALA A 504 -8.10 -10.26 -11.04
N LEU A 505 -9.18 -9.54 -11.26
CA LEU A 505 -9.98 -8.90 -10.24
C LEU A 505 -11.38 -9.47 -10.26
N ALA A 506 -11.99 -9.67 -9.09
CA ALA A 506 -13.44 -9.85 -8.97
C ALA A 506 -14.08 -8.70 -8.17
N LEU A 507 -15.01 -7.98 -8.80
CA LEU A 507 -15.78 -6.89 -8.23
C LEU A 507 -17.25 -7.30 -8.05
N SER A 508 -17.81 -7.12 -6.86
CA SER A 508 -19.21 -7.47 -6.62
C SER A 508 -19.90 -6.64 -5.55
N GLN A 509 -21.20 -6.47 -5.71
CA GLN A 509 -22.09 -6.11 -4.60
C GLN A 509 -22.39 -7.37 -3.80
N VAL A 510 -21.75 -7.50 -2.65
CA VAL A 510 -22.12 -8.54 -1.69
C VAL A 510 -23.10 -7.91 -0.71
N PRO A 511 -24.33 -8.44 -0.56
CA PRO A 511 -25.29 -7.89 0.39
C PRO A 511 -24.62 -7.75 1.76
N GLU A 512 -24.94 -6.68 2.49
CA GLU A 512 -24.72 -6.65 3.93
C GLU A 512 -25.37 -7.92 4.47
N VAL A 513 -24.55 -8.88 4.90
CA VAL A 513 -25.05 -10.07 5.57
C VAL A 513 -25.61 -9.54 6.88
N VAL A 514 -26.91 -9.22 6.88
CA VAL A 514 -27.71 -9.29 8.10
C VAL A 514 -27.51 -10.71 8.58
N GLN A 515 -26.73 -10.88 9.64
CA GLN A 515 -26.44 -12.16 10.26
C GLN A 515 -27.74 -12.97 10.38
N THR A 516 -27.94 -13.92 9.49
CA THR A 516 -28.99 -14.91 9.63
C THR A 516 -28.47 -15.98 10.58
N GLU A 517 -28.95 -15.86 11.82
CA GLU A 517 -29.05 -16.90 12.85
C GLU A 517 -27.78 -17.67 13.27
N GLU A 518 -26.92 -17.03 14.06
CA GLU A 518 -26.34 -17.64 15.28
C GLU A 518 -26.11 -16.53 16.30
N TRP A 519 -27.10 -16.27 17.17
CA TRP A 519 -26.97 -15.17 18.13
C TRP A 519 -26.03 -15.51 19.31
N ALA A 520 -25.34 -14.44 19.74
CA ALA A 520 -24.19 -14.28 20.64
C ALA A 520 -24.30 -14.85 22.09
N PRO A 521 -23.19 -14.89 22.87
CA PRO A 521 -23.05 -15.60 24.14
C PRO A 521 -24.01 -15.20 25.26
N ALA A 522 -24.08 -16.02 26.33
CA ALA A 522 -24.94 -15.82 27.51
C ALA A 522 -24.81 -14.43 28.19
N ALA A 523 -23.67 -13.75 28.05
CA ALA A 523 -23.47 -12.38 28.54
C ALA A 523 -24.39 -11.36 27.83
N SER A 524 -24.62 -11.51 26.53
CA SER A 524 -25.54 -10.66 25.75
C SER A 524 -27.01 -10.93 26.10
N SER A 525 -27.32 -12.15 26.56
CA SER A 525 -28.66 -12.48 27.10
C SER A 525 -28.97 -11.79 28.42
N VAL A 526 -27.99 -11.70 29.32
CA VAL A 526 -28.17 -11.03 30.61
C VAL A 526 -28.30 -9.52 30.43
N GLU A 527 -27.49 -8.92 29.54
CA GLU A 527 -27.58 -7.49 29.25
C GLU A 527 -28.91 -7.10 28.59
N LEU A 528 -29.43 -7.95 27.69
CA LEU A 528 -30.76 -7.78 27.11
C LEU A 528 -31.85 -7.83 28.20
N LEU A 529 -31.77 -8.78 29.14
CA LEU A 529 -32.71 -8.88 30.26
C LEU A 529 -32.63 -7.66 31.20
N ARG A 530 -31.44 -7.11 31.45
CA ARG A 530 -31.24 -5.90 32.25
C ARG A 530 -31.84 -4.65 31.59
N LYS A 531 -31.63 -4.47 30.29
CA LYS A 531 -32.23 -3.35 29.55
C LYS A 531 -33.75 -3.48 29.44
N MET A 532 -34.28 -4.70 29.44
CA MET A 532 -35.71 -4.95 29.58
C MET A 532 -36.25 -4.52 30.95
N ASP A 533 -35.48 -4.72 32.03
CA ASP A 533 -35.86 -4.25 33.38
C ASP A 533 -35.82 -2.73 33.51
N GLN A 534 -34.99 -2.06 32.70
CA GLN A 534 -34.93 -0.61 32.58
C GLN A 534 -36.09 -0.02 31.76
N GLY A 535 -37.07 -0.84 31.37
CA GLY A 535 -38.31 -0.39 30.73
C GLY A 535 -38.26 -0.31 29.20
N MET A 536 -37.21 -0.80 28.54
CA MET A 536 -37.17 -0.84 27.07
C MET A 536 -38.21 -1.82 26.51
N SER A 537 -38.90 -1.41 25.44
CA SER A 537 -39.86 -2.28 24.75
C SER A 537 -39.17 -3.43 24.02
N GLN A 538 -39.90 -4.54 23.81
CA GLN A 538 -39.36 -5.70 23.09
C GLN A 538 -38.93 -5.36 21.65
N HIS A 539 -39.61 -4.41 21.01
CA HIS A 539 -39.25 -3.90 19.70
C HIS A 539 -37.88 -3.19 19.72
N GLN A 540 -37.66 -2.33 20.71
CA GLN A 540 -36.38 -1.62 20.85
C GLN A 540 -35.23 -2.57 21.20
N LEU A 541 -35.48 -3.57 22.05
CA LEU A 541 -34.49 -4.60 22.40
C LEU A 541 -34.15 -5.50 21.20
N ALA A 542 -35.17 -5.92 20.44
CA ALA A 542 -34.99 -6.70 19.21
C ALA A 542 -34.08 -5.96 18.22
N LYS A 543 -34.32 -4.66 18.04
CA LYS A 543 -33.50 -3.80 17.17
C LYS A 543 -32.08 -3.58 17.74
N LEU A 544 -31.95 -3.32 19.03
CA LEU A 544 -30.66 -3.02 19.67
C LEU A 544 -29.71 -4.23 19.68
N PHE A 545 -30.25 -5.45 19.83
CA PHE A 545 -29.45 -6.67 19.95
C PHE A 545 -29.45 -7.54 18.68
N GLY A 546 -30.06 -7.07 17.58
CA GLY A 546 -30.09 -7.78 16.31
C GLY A 546 -30.84 -9.13 16.37
N VAL A 547 -31.93 -9.21 17.14
CA VAL A 547 -32.72 -10.46 17.32
C VAL A 547 -34.21 -10.25 17.03
N SER A 548 -34.94 -11.32 16.74
CA SER A 548 -36.40 -11.24 16.54
C SER A 548 -37.16 -10.87 17.84
N GLN A 549 -38.32 -10.22 17.72
CA GLN A 549 -39.20 -9.99 18.89
C GLN A 549 -39.67 -11.30 19.54
N ALA A 550 -39.81 -12.37 18.76
CA ALA A 550 -40.13 -13.70 19.28
C ALA A 550 -39.00 -14.25 20.19
N THR A 551 -37.75 -13.98 19.83
CA THR A 551 -36.55 -14.32 20.61
C THR A 551 -36.54 -13.56 21.95
N VAL A 552 -36.79 -12.25 21.93
CA VAL A 552 -36.92 -11.42 23.15
C VAL A 552 -38.05 -11.92 24.05
N SER A 553 -39.20 -12.28 23.46
CA SER A 553 -40.34 -12.87 24.19
C SER A 553 -40.00 -14.25 24.79
N GLY A 554 -39.24 -15.08 24.06
CA GLY A 554 -38.68 -16.34 24.55
C GLY A 554 -37.76 -16.16 25.76
N MET A 555 -36.86 -15.17 25.73
CA MET A 555 -35.97 -14.86 26.85
C MET A 555 -36.72 -14.34 28.07
N LYS A 556 -37.74 -13.51 27.87
CA LYS A 556 -38.62 -13.07 28.96
C LYS A 556 -39.29 -14.26 29.66
N ARG A 557 -39.72 -15.27 28.90
CA ARG A 557 -40.32 -16.50 29.45
C ARG A 557 -39.32 -17.38 30.20
N ASN A 558 -38.07 -17.45 29.72
CA ASN A 558 -37.02 -18.30 30.30
C ASN A 558 -36.06 -17.54 31.25
N ARG A 559 -36.41 -16.33 31.65
CA ARG A 559 -35.59 -15.38 32.42
C ARG A 559 -34.86 -16.02 33.60
N SER A 560 -35.61 -16.68 34.49
CA SER A 560 -35.08 -17.24 35.74
C SER A 560 -34.01 -18.31 35.48
N LYS A 561 -34.18 -19.08 34.39
CA LYS A 561 -33.24 -20.12 33.99
C LYS A 561 -31.95 -19.55 33.39
N LEU A 562 -32.06 -18.45 32.64
CA LEU A 562 -30.90 -17.77 32.03
C LEU A 562 -30.04 -17.05 33.08
N LEU A 563 -30.66 -16.42 34.07
CA LEU A 563 -29.94 -15.76 35.18
C LEU A 563 -29.24 -16.79 36.09
N ALA A 564 -29.95 -17.86 36.46
CA ALA A 564 -29.36 -18.94 37.26
C ALA A 564 -28.17 -19.63 36.56
N ALA A 565 -28.25 -19.81 35.23
CA ALA A 565 -27.17 -20.38 34.43
C ALA A 565 -25.96 -19.44 34.28
N TYR A 566 -26.17 -18.13 34.35
CA TYR A 566 -25.09 -17.13 34.35
C TYR A 566 -24.39 -17.07 35.72
N GLU A 567 -25.15 -17.05 36.80
CA GLU A 567 -24.64 -17.00 38.18
C GLU A 567 -23.80 -18.23 38.56
N SER A 568 -24.05 -19.38 37.91
CA SER A 568 -23.34 -20.63 38.18
C SER A 568 -22.10 -20.90 37.31
N ASN A 569 -21.67 -19.98 36.43
CA ASN A 569 -20.69 -20.28 35.37
C ASN A 569 -19.46 -19.35 35.38
N ALA A 570 -18.26 -19.91 35.66
CA ALA A 570 -16.99 -19.17 35.73
C ALA A 570 -16.30 -18.89 34.37
N ASN A 571 -16.89 -19.32 33.24
CA ASN A 571 -16.43 -18.90 31.91
C ASN A 571 -17.55 -19.07 30.84
N PRO A 572 -18.14 -17.97 30.33
CA PRO A 572 -19.35 -18.02 29.50
C PRO A 572 -19.13 -18.40 28.02
N THR A 573 -17.91 -18.75 27.59
CA THR A 573 -17.62 -19.18 26.20
C THR A 573 -17.59 -20.69 25.98
N ARG A 574 -17.89 -21.52 26.99
CA ARG A 574 -17.66 -22.97 26.89
C ARG A 574 -18.84 -23.75 26.26
N LYS A 575 -18.72 -24.14 24.97
CA LYS A 575 -19.44 -25.31 24.42
C LYS A 575 -18.96 -26.57 25.19
N ARG A 576 -19.86 -27.50 25.54
CA ARG A 576 -19.52 -28.79 26.19
C ARG A 576 -18.44 -29.52 25.36
N GLN A 577 -17.17 -29.39 25.73
CA GLN A 577 -16.15 -30.33 25.30
C GLN A 577 -16.26 -31.58 26.17
N ARG A 578 -16.38 -32.75 25.54
CA ARG A 578 -16.22 -34.03 26.25
C ARG A 578 -14.86 -34.03 26.94
N GLN A 579 -14.80 -34.48 28.18
CA GLN A 579 -13.52 -34.75 28.84
C GLN A 579 -12.68 -35.69 27.96
N GLY A 580 -11.37 -35.45 27.92
CA GLY A 580 -10.44 -36.37 27.29
C GLY A 580 -10.61 -37.78 27.85
N GLN A 581 -10.22 -38.80 27.08
CA GLN A 581 -10.33 -40.20 27.52
C GLN A 581 -9.56 -40.46 28.82
N GLN A 582 -8.50 -39.68 29.08
CA GLN A 582 -7.67 -39.76 30.28
C GLN A 582 -7.31 -38.35 30.80
N PRO A 583 -8.17 -37.70 31.60
CA PRO A 583 -7.98 -36.30 32.01
C PRO A 583 -6.69 -36.02 32.78
N LYS A 584 -6.26 -36.94 33.66
CA LYS A 584 -5.03 -36.79 34.46
C LYS A 584 -3.76 -36.82 33.60
N LEU A 585 -3.74 -37.69 32.59
CA LEU A 585 -2.65 -37.75 31.62
C LEU A 585 -2.58 -36.47 30.80
N GLU A 586 -3.74 -36.00 30.32
CA GLU A 586 -3.80 -34.78 29.52
C GLU A 586 -3.39 -33.53 30.32
N GLU A 587 -3.68 -33.48 31.62
CA GLU A 587 -3.25 -32.40 32.51
C GLU A 587 -1.72 -32.39 32.72
N GLU A 588 -1.12 -33.55 33.00
CA GLU A 588 0.34 -33.73 33.08
C GLU A 588 1.04 -33.34 31.77
N LEU A 589 0.47 -33.77 30.64
CA LEU A 589 0.99 -33.46 29.31
C LEU A 589 0.92 -31.95 29.03
N PHE A 590 -0.21 -31.31 29.35
CA PHE A 590 -0.37 -29.88 29.16
C PHE A 590 0.61 -29.06 30.01
N LYS A 591 0.83 -29.47 31.26
CA LYS A 591 1.83 -28.85 32.13
C LYS A 591 3.22 -28.92 31.49
N TRP A 592 3.62 -30.09 31.01
CA TRP A 592 4.90 -30.27 30.31
C TRP A 592 5.02 -29.39 29.05
N ILE A 593 3.98 -29.29 28.22
CA ILE A 593 3.98 -28.41 27.03
C ILE A 593 4.13 -26.94 27.43
N SER A 594 3.46 -26.53 28.50
CA SER A 594 3.51 -25.14 28.99
C SER A 594 4.91 -24.74 29.48
N GLU A 595 5.63 -25.69 30.09
CA GLU A 595 6.99 -25.48 30.61
C GLU A 595 8.06 -25.54 29.50
N THR A 596 7.90 -26.44 28.52
CA THR A 596 8.92 -26.69 27.49
C THR A 596 8.68 -25.94 26.19
N ARG A 597 7.49 -25.34 26.00
CA ARG A 597 7.02 -24.72 24.74
C ARG A 597 7.11 -25.66 23.53
N ALA A 598 6.92 -26.97 23.72
CA ALA A 598 6.98 -27.94 22.64
C ALA A 598 5.89 -27.67 21.57
N THR A 599 6.30 -27.50 20.31
CA THR A 599 5.41 -27.11 19.20
C THR A 599 5.06 -28.26 18.25
N THR A 600 5.90 -29.30 18.14
CA THR A 600 5.71 -30.35 17.13
C THR A 600 4.75 -31.45 17.60
N SER A 601 3.89 -31.89 16.68
CA SER A 601 2.91 -32.95 16.94
C SER A 601 3.56 -34.28 17.36
N THR A 602 4.74 -34.61 16.80
CA THR A 602 5.49 -35.84 17.11
C THR A 602 5.98 -35.86 18.55
N LEU A 603 6.62 -34.78 19.02
CA LEU A 603 7.11 -34.66 20.40
C LEU A 603 5.97 -34.74 21.42
N ILE A 604 4.83 -34.11 21.12
CA ILE A 604 3.66 -34.14 22.00
C ILE A 604 3.10 -35.57 22.11
N ILE A 605 3.03 -36.31 21.00
CA ILE A 605 2.55 -37.70 20.99
C ILE A 605 3.52 -38.63 21.74
N GLU A 606 4.82 -38.49 21.53
CA GLU A 606 5.84 -39.29 22.23
C GLU A 606 5.80 -39.05 23.74
N LYS A 607 5.69 -37.78 24.16
CA LYS A 607 5.54 -37.46 25.57
C LYS A 607 4.24 -38.01 26.16
N ALA A 608 3.13 -37.93 25.42
CA ALA A 608 1.87 -38.50 25.85
C ALA A 608 1.97 -40.03 26.10
N LYS A 609 2.67 -40.75 25.22
CA LYS A 609 2.94 -42.19 25.38
C LYS A 609 3.83 -42.47 26.60
N ALA A 610 4.86 -41.66 26.83
CA ALA A 610 5.75 -41.82 27.99
C ALA A 610 5.01 -41.59 29.31
N ILE A 611 4.16 -40.56 29.38
CA ILE A 611 3.32 -40.29 30.54
C ILE A 611 2.33 -41.45 30.75
N ALA A 612 1.72 -41.98 29.68
CA ALA A 612 0.84 -43.15 29.77
C ALA A 612 1.53 -44.39 30.37
N ALA A 613 2.76 -44.67 29.92
CA ALA A 613 3.54 -45.80 30.42
C ALA A 613 3.90 -45.65 31.90
N ALA A 614 4.23 -44.42 32.35
CA ALA A 614 4.48 -44.12 33.75
C ALA A 614 3.23 -44.34 34.61
N PHE A 615 2.06 -43.85 34.15
CA PHE A 615 0.79 -44.08 34.84
C PHE A 615 0.46 -45.58 34.97
N ALA A 616 0.66 -46.37 33.91
CA ALA A 616 0.42 -47.80 33.94
C ALA A 616 1.34 -48.53 34.95
N ALA A 617 2.61 -48.11 35.05
CA ALA A 617 3.57 -48.69 35.99
C ALA A 617 3.23 -48.38 37.47
N GLU A 618 2.66 -47.21 37.75
CA GLU A 618 2.29 -46.79 39.11
C GLU A 618 0.95 -47.35 39.58
N THR A 619 -0.01 -47.52 38.68
CA THR A 619 -1.40 -47.87 39.03
C THR A 619 -1.77 -49.32 38.74
N GLY A 620 -1.02 -50.02 37.89
CA GLY A 620 -1.33 -51.38 37.46
C GLY A 620 -2.48 -51.48 36.45
N ASP A 621 -3.09 -50.34 36.07
CA ASP A 621 -4.17 -50.26 35.10
C ASP A 621 -3.63 -50.01 33.68
N GLU A 622 -4.14 -50.74 32.69
CA GLU A 622 -3.76 -50.58 31.29
C GLU A 622 -4.37 -49.28 30.72
N VAL A 623 -3.53 -48.30 30.38
CA VAL A 623 -3.97 -47.04 29.78
C VAL A 623 -4.33 -47.27 28.30
N THR A 624 -5.58 -47.61 28.02
CA THR A 624 -6.09 -47.78 26.65
C THR A 624 -6.38 -46.42 25.99
N CYS A 625 -5.34 -45.67 25.63
CA CYS A 625 -5.48 -44.40 24.91
C CYS A 625 -4.84 -44.50 23.52
N ASN A 626 -5.64 -44.32 22.46
CA ASN A 626 -5.13 -44.27 21.09
C ASN A 626 -4.65 -42.84 20.78
N PHE A 627 -3.34 -42.61 20.83
CA PHE A 627 -2.69 -41.32 20.51
C PHE A 627 -2.64 -41.04 19.00
N SER A 628 -3.79 -41.09 18.34
CA SER A 628 -3.94 -40.75 16.92
C SER A 628 -3.90 -39.24 16.68
N GLU A 629 -3.76 -38.81 15.42
CA GLU A 629 -3.88 -37.39 15.05
C GLU A 629 -5.23 -36.79 15.46
N GLY A 630 -6.31 -37.59 15.39
CA GLY A 630 -7.63 -37.19 15.86
C GLY A 630 -7.68 -36.92 17.36
N TRP A 631 -6.99 -37.74 18.16
CA TRP A 631 -6.83 -37.51 19.60
C TRP A 631 -6.03 -36.23 19.87
N LEU A 632 -4.90 -36.05 19.17
CA LEU A 632 -4.04 -34.88 19.32
C LEU A 632 -4.77 -33.58 18.97
N ARG A 633 -5.54 -33.57 17.88
CA ARG A 633 -6.40 -32.43 17.52
C ARG A 633 -7.43 -32.14 18.61
N GLY A 634 -8.05 -33.19 19.16
CA GLY A 634 -8.96 -33.05 20.29
C GLY A 634 -8.29 -32.47 21.53
N PHE A 635 -7.08 -32.93 21.86
CA PHE A 635 -6.28 -32.45 22.99
C PHE A 635 -5.85 -30.98 22.82
N LYS A 636 -5.26 -30.62 21.67
CA LYS A 636 -4.88 -29.23 21.36
C LYS A 636 -6.07 -28.28 21.45
N ASN A 637 -7.25 -28.72 20.98
CA ASN A 637 -8.49 -27.95 21.09
C ASN A 637 -9.02 -27.86 22.54
N ARG A 638 -8.80 -28.88 23.38
CA ARG A 638 -9.20 -28.87 24.80
C ARG A 638 -8.38 -27.90 25.65
N TYR A 639 -7.09 -27.78 25.33
CA TYR A 639 -6.13 -27.00 26.08
C TYR A 639 -5.70 -25.70 25.38
N ASN A 640 -6.38 -25.33 24.29
CA ASN A 640 -6.11 -24.13 23.49
C ASN A 640 -4.64 -24.01 23.03
N ILE A 641 -4.05 -25.13 22.62
CA ILE A 641 -2.68 -25.18 22.12
C ILE A 641 -2.72 -24.85 20.62
N SER A 642 -2.50 -23.59 20.28
CA SER A 642 -2.43 -23.11 18.90
C SER A 642 -1.19 -23.69 18.21
N ALA A 643 -1.38 -24.49 17.16
CA ALA A 643 -0.28 -24.86 16.27
C ALA A 643 0.01 -23.68 15.34
N ARG A 644 1.02 -22.86 15.66
CA ARG A 644 1.69 -22.01 14.68
C ARG A 644 3.19 -22.00 14.96
N ILE A 645 3.94 -21.76 13.88
CA ILE A 645 5.39 -21.67 13.71
C ILE A 645 6.02 -22.97 13.20
N LYS A 646 6.12 -23.10 11.85
CA LYS A 646 7.30 -23.70 11.21
C LYS A 646 8.33 -22.57 11.13
N THR A 647 9.43 -22.74 11.85
CA THR A 647 10.70 -22.03 11.63
C THR A 647 11.60 -22.91 10.78
N ASP A 648 12.42 -22.27 9.95
CA ASP A 648 13.37 -22.81 8.97
C ASP A 648 14.40 -23.81 9.54
N TRP A 649 15.20 -24.36 8.60
CA TRP A 649 16.49 -25.06 8.75
C TRP A 649 16.47 -26.60 8.75
N ASP A 650 16.75 -27.19 7.59
CA ASP A 650 17.55 -28.42 7.42
C ASP A 650 17.90 -28.61 5.93
N PHE A 651 19.12 -28.22 5.54
CA PHE A 651 19.91 -28.88 4.49
C PHE A 651 21.40 -28.64 4.79
N ASP A 652 22.00 -29.57 5.51
CA ASP A 652 23.38 -29.99 5.28
C ASP A 652 23.39 -30.91 4.04
N ASP A 653 24.52 -30.87 3.33
CA ASP A 653 24.94 -31.52 2.06
C ASP A 653 24.58 -30.83 0.72
#